data_AF-A0A0K1Q084-F1
#
_entry.id   AF-A0A0K1Q084-F1
#
_cell.length_a   1.000
_cell.length_b   1.000
_cell.length_c   1.000
_cell.angle_alpha   90.00
_cell.angle_beta   90.00
_cell.angle_gamma   90.00
#
_symmetry.space_group_name_H-M   'P 1'
#
loop_
_entity.id
_entity.type
_entity.pdbx_description
1 polymer ?
#
loop_
_entity_poly.entity_id
_entity_poly.type
_entity_poly.pdbx_seq_one_letter_code
_entity_poly.pdbx_strand_id
1 'polypeptide(L)'
;MKFSNRRSRSLFLFATTIVGLVACGTGSDDAAPQPSGDAGSSQTSGDAGTTPPGDDAGTTDAGGPKNRSYSVRGVVTDVRGTGLILANAGESLPIAAGAASFAFTKIVAEGAAYDVTIASQPSNPKQTCSVLHGSGTASKDVTDVEVHCANDVFPIDVTVNGLEGSGLVLQNNGGDDLALAPGNAAVVTGTFATKIESGSGFEVTVKTQPTSPAQQCTVAGGKGTIVAGAVSVTVSCQTKRAVGGSVTGLAGTGLRLKNNDGDEVAVNASTFAFPTPLLPGATYHATISAQPTNPWQTCTIAGADGVVGATDVDSVAVTCETHEHTVGGTISGLTGKNAKLTLNGTVVLDVAASATSFVFPGGIASGKPYTVEVSTQPSSPTQRCTVTHGTGTIEDADVDDVAIDCATSSFYVGGKVTGTVGAGLVLRNNHRADDEITMNAAGTFRFATKSSSGSSYDVTLENVPDGYRCMLSDGSGTVTSEDVSSVLVDCVPVKKVFATSMRFGGNFGGLAGADGKCQDLATIANLSGTYKAWLSDTTGSPSTRFTRSAGPYVLVDGTVVANNYDDLVSGGIRHAIDLTEYGNPGTFDPKAASQKYVWSNTMVNGRLYQSWASCNNWTVTDGSEQGNWGSAAAVDATWSSFGTAGCNFLTAPLYCFEQ
;
A
#
# COMPACT_ATOMS: atom_id res chain seq x y z
N MET A 1 9.89 -28.16 -10.73
CA MET A 1 11.14 -27.61 -11.30
C MET A 1 11.91 -26.90 -10.20
N LYS A 2 13.24 -26.98 -10.24
CA LYS A 2 14.17 -26.61 -9.15
C LYS A 2 14.20 -25.10 -8.84
N PHE A 3 14.40 -24.82 -7.55
CA PHE A 3 14.62 -23.53 -6.87
C PHE A 3 15.64 -22.59 -7.54
N SER A 4 15.38 -21.28 -7.46
CA SER A 4 16.43 -20.29 -7.15
C SER A 4 15.80 -19.04 -6.52
N ASN A 5 16.01 -18.91 -5.22
CA ASN A 5 15.64 -17.79 -4.36
C ASN A 5 16.93 -16.98 -4.11
N ARG A 6 16.97 -15.68 -4.43
CA ARG A 6 18.05 -14.77 -3.99
C ARG A 6 17.45 -13.48 -3.46
N ARG A 7 17.34 -13.40 -2.13
CA ARG A 7 17.20 -12.15 -1.38
C ARG A 7 18.58 -11.58 -1.04
N SER A 8 18.61 -10.26 -1.06
CA SER A 8 19.65 -9.31 -0.66
C SER A 8 20.18 -9.52 0.76
N ARG A 9 21.47 -9.19 0.99
CA ARG A 9 21.99 -8.73 2.29
C ARG A 9 23.13 -7.72 2.09
N SER A 10 22.83 -6.47 2.40
CA SER A 10 23.78 -5.41 2.74
C SER A 10 24.46 -5.72 4.08
N LEU A 11 25.78 -5.50 4.14
CA LEU A 11 26.60 -5.69 5.32
C LEU A 11 26.88 -4.33 5.96
N PHE A 12 26.17 -4.02 7.05
CA PHE A 12 26.54 -2.98 8.01
C PHE A 12 27.36 -3.64 9.11
N LEU A 13 28.55 -3.11 9.42
CA LEU A 13 29.31 -3.45 10.62
C LEU A 13 29.45 -2.19 11.48
N PHE A 14 28.73 -2.17 12.60
CA PHE A 14 29.06 -1.39 13.79
C PHE A 14 29.67 -2.35 14.81
N ALA A 15 30.84 -2.02 15.34
CA ALA A 15 31.33 -2.60 16.59
C ALA A 15 32.01 -1.50 17.41
N THR A 16 31.48 -1.35 18.62
CA THR A 16 31.75 -0.33 19.63
C THR A 16 32.96 -0.69 20.51
N THR A 17 33.43 0.34 21.19
CA THR A 17 34.58 0.62 22.06
C THR A 17 34.74 -0.17 23.38
N ILE A 18 35.88 0.10 24.08
CA ILE A 18 36.22 0.05 25.55
C ILE A 18 37.35 -0.99 25.86
N VAL A 19 38.49 -0.76 26.56
CA VAL A 19 39.05 0.32 27.43
C VAL A 19 40.59 0.15 27.63
N GLY A 20 41.29 1.24 27.99
CA GLY A 20 42.58 1.26 28.73
C GLY A 20 43.59 2.33 28.25
N LEU A 21 43.48 3.63 28.61
CA LEU A 21 44.09 4.33 29.78
C LEU A 21 45.61 4.05 29.93
N VAL A 22 46.56 5.01 29.88
CA VAL A 22 46.80 6.11 30.84
C VAL A 22 47.86 7.13 30.33
N ALA A 23 47.57 8.43 30.57
CA ALA A 23 48.40 9.64 30.84
C ALA A 23 49.55 10.04 29.91
N CYS A 24 49.88 11.32 29.67
CA CYS A 24 49.75 12.58 30.43
C CYS A 24 49.75 13.74 29.40
N GLY A 25 49.17 14.93 29.53
CA GLY A 25 48.46 15.67 30.59
C GLY A 25 48.26 17.12 30.07
N THR A 26 47.03 17.64 30.20
CA THR A 26 46.57 19.04 30.45
C THR A 26 47.32 20.23 29.80
N GLY A 27 46.73 21.10 28.97
CA GLY A 27 45.67 22.10 29.31
C GLY A 27 46.30 23.33 29.99
N SER A 28 45.95 24.61 29.81
CA SER A 28 44.96 25.39 29.06
C SER A 28 45.29 26.87 29.32
N ASP A 29 44.80 27.75 28.44
CA ASP A 29 44.34 29.14 28.66
C ASP A 29 45.25 30.32 29.10
N ASP A 30 45.06 31.39 28.31
CA ASP A 30 44.92 32.82 28.60
C ASP A 30 46.06 33.72 29.11
N ALA A 31 46.24 34.78 28.31
CA ALA A 31 46.40 36.21 28.62
C ALA A 31 47.56 36.71 29.51
N ALA A 32 48.17 37.80 29.03
CA ALA A 32 49.26 38.59 29.62
C ALA A 32 48.93 39.17 31.02
N PRO A 33 49.94 39.57 31.84
CA PRO A 33 50.49 40.93 31.75
C PRO A 33 52.00 41.09 32.14
N GLN A 34 52.59 42.26 31.82
CA GLN A 34 53.86 42.80 32.37
C GLN A 34 53.82 42.96 33.91
N PRO A 35 54.92 43.23 34.70
CA PRO A 35 56.20 43.89 34.35
C PRO A 35 57.50 43.45 35.11
N SER A 36 58.58 44.21 34.87
CA SER A 36 59.73 44.57 35.77
C SER A 36 60.84 43.54 36.07
N GLY A 37 62.10 44.01 36.07
CA GLY A 37 63.21 43.30 36.70
C GLY A 37 64.58 43.50 36.07
N ASP A 38 65.19 44.62 36.42
CA ASP A 38 66.55 45.11 36.18
C ASP A 38 67.73 44.12 36.41
N ALA A 39 68.88 44.54 35.84
CA ALA A 39 70.25 44.48 36.39
C ALA A 39 71.32 43.58 35.73
N GLY A 40 72.45 44.23 35.42
CA GLY A 40 73.79 43.64 35.32
C GLY A 40 74.38 43.65 33.90
N SER A 41 74.82 44.78 33.36
CA SER A 41 76.07 45.52 33.64
C SER A 41 77.36 44.87 33.10
N SER A 42 78.00 45.63 32.21
CA SER A 42 79.45 45.84 32.08
C SER A 42 79.57 47.00 31.07
N GLN A 43 79.62 48.26 31.49
CA GLN A 43 80.85 49.00 31.86
C GLN A 43 81.99 48.74 30.85
N THR A 44 82.58 49.74 30.19
CA THR A 44 83.11 51.00 30.74
C THR A 44 83.24 52.14 29.72
N SER A 45 82.86 53.37 30.15
CA SER A 45 83.47 54.73 30.00
C SER A 45 84.18 55.14 28.68
N GLY A 46 83.96 56.34 28.11
CA GLY A 46 84.20 57.69 28.69
C GLY A 46 85.67 58.10 28.42
N ASP A 47 86.10 59.31 28.11
CA ASP A 47 85.54 60.67 28.06
C ASP A 47 86.61 61.54 27.33
N ALA A 48 86.23 62.76 26.96
CA ALA A 48 87.05 63.84 26.43
C ALA A 48 88.06 64.41 27.46
N GLY A 49 89.03 65.20 26.98
CA GLY A 49 89.87 66.09 27.81
C GLY A 49 91.30 66.23 27.28
N THR A 50 91.58 67.21 26.40
CA THR A 50 92.18 68.53 26.72
C THR A 50 93.64 68.53 27.19
N THR A 51 94.52 69.08 26.34
CA THR A 51 95.76 69.78 26.75
C THR A 51 96.06 70.93 25.76
N PRO A 52 96.15 72.20 26.21
CA PRO A 52 96.68 73.34 25.44
C PRO A 52 98.20 73.56 25.69
N PRO A 53 98.87 74.49 24.96
CA PRO A 53 100.20 74.28 24.39
C PRO A 53 101.37 74.93 25.17
N GLY A 54 102.60 74.59 24.78
CA GLY A 54 103.84 75.27 25.18
C GLY A 54 104.69 75.65 23.96
N ASP A 55 105.23 76.87 24.03
CA ASP A 55 106.01 77.67 23.07
C ASP A 55 107.32 76.95 22.60
N ASP A 56 108.11 77.36 21.60
CA ASP A 56 108.50 78.69 21.14
C ASP A 56 109.37 78.57 19.86
N ALA A 57 109.29 79.56 18.95
CA ALA A 57 110.40 80.08 18.13
C ALA A 57 109.88 81.00 17.00
N GLY A 58 110.05 82.32 17.18
CA GLY A 58 110.77 83.10 16.16
C GLY A 58 110.04 84.10 15.26
N THR A 59 109.91 85.32 15.78
CA THR A 59 110.15 86.64 15.13
C THR A 59 109.14 87.28 14.15
N THR A 60 108.56 88.40 14.63
CA THR A 60 108.33 89.73 14.00
C THR A 60 107.68 89.82 12.60
N ASP A 61 106.49 90.43 12.47
CA ASP A 61 106.32 91.82 11.97
C ASP A 61 104.82 92.27 11.91
N ALA A 62 104.63 93.59 12.05
CA ALA A 62 103.51 94.52 11.82
C ALA A 62 102.04 94.07 11.61
N GLY A 63 101.14 94.78 12.29
CA GLY A 63 99.69 94.56 12.28
C GLY A 63 98.92 94.95 11.02
N GLY A 64 97.91 94.13 10.71
CA GLY A 64 96.77 94.39 9.84
C GLY A 64 95.52 93.66 10.40
N PRO A 65 94.28 94.06 10.05
CA PRO A 65 93.08 93.54 10.69
C PRO A 65 92.88 92.05 10.37
N LYS A 66 92.83 91.21 11.40
CA LYS A 66 92.48 89.78 11.26
C LYS A 66 90.98 89.66 10.98
N ASN A 67 90.62 89.28 9.76
CA ASN A 67 89.25 88.96 9.38
C ASN A 67 88.90 87.58 9.97
N ARG A 68 88.18 87.52 11.10
CA ARG A 68 87.74 86.25 11.70
C ARG A 68 86.65 85.61 10.83
N SER A 69 86.54 84.29 10.85
CA SER A 69 85.53 83.52 10.11
C SER A 69 85.07 82.33 10.96
N TYR A 70 83.80 81.96 10.85
CA TYR A 70 83.13 80.99 11.72
C TYR A 70 82.50 79.86 10.91
N SER A 71 82.49 78.64 11.48
CA SER A 71 81.84 77.48 10.88
C SER A 71 80.33 77.50 11.10
N VAL A 72 79.58 76.92 10.15
CA VAL A 72 78.12 76.72 10.28
C VAL A 72 77.85 75.22 10.24
N ARG A 73 77.42 74.67 11.38
CA ARG A 73 77.07 73.27 11.56
C ARG A 73 75.79 73.14 12.37
N GLY A 74 75.19 71.96 12.34
CA GLY A 74 73.93 71.72 13.00
C GLY A 74 73.58 70.25 13.13
N VAL A 75 72.46 69.99 13.77
CA VAL A 75 71.87 68.65 13.88
C VAL A 75 70.80 68.48 12.82
N VAL A 76 70.64 67.24 12.37
CA VAL A 76 69.55 66.86 11.48
C VAL A 76 68.87 65.61 12.02
N THR A 77 67.54 65.62 12.10
CA THR A 77 66.75 64.49 12.62
C THR A 77 65.79 63.96 11.57
N ASP A 78 65.57 62.65 11.63
CA ASP A 78 64.57 61.93 10.82
C ASP A 78 64.71 62.06 9.30
N VAL A 79 65.93 62.24 8.76
CA VAL A 79 66.17 62.16 7.31
C VAL A 79 66.15 60.69 6.89
N ARG A 80 65.03 60.23 6.36
CA ARG A 80 64.87 58.87 5.82
C ARG A 80 64.93 58.85 4.29
N GLY A 81 64.53 59.94 3.66
CA GLY A 81 64.49 60.09 2.22
C GLY A 81 65.82 60.56 1.61
N THR A 82 66.06 60.16 0.37
CA THR A 82 67.19 60.69 -0.42
C THR A 82 66.84 62.04 -1.03
N GLY A 83 67.85 62.91 -1.21
CA GLY A 83 67.73 64.15 -1.97
C GLY A 83 67.64 65.44 -1.14
N LEU A 84 67.80 65.37 0.20
CA LEU A 84 67.92 66.59 1.02
C LEU A 84 69.18 67.37 0.62
N ILE A 85 69.01 68.64 0.27
CA ILE A 85 70.12 69.56 0.01
C ILE A 85 69.90 70.82 0.84
N LEU A 86 70.86 71.14 1.71
CA LEU A 86 70.90 72.40 2.44
C LEU A 86 71.74 73.42 1.66
N ALA A 87 71.37 74.70 1.72
CA ALA A 87 72.15 75.77 1.12
C ALA A 87 72.49 76.84 2.15
N ASN A 88 73.73 77.32 2.13
CA ASN A 88 74.17 78.44 2.93
C ASN A 88 75.27 79.21 2.18
N ALA A 89 75.14 80.54 2.08
CA ALA A 89 76.13 81.42 1.47
C ALA A 89 76.64 80.98 0.07
N GLY A 90 75.76 80.36 -0.74
CA GLY A 90 76.06 79.86 -2.09
C GLY A 90 76.71 78.47 -2.17
N GLU A 91 76.97 77.81 -1.04
CA GLU A 91 77.33 76.38 -0.98
C GLU A 91 76.04 75.54 -0.94
N SER A 92 76.02 74.41 -1.65
CA SER A 92 74.97 73.39 -1.56
C SER A 92 75.56 72.12 -0.94
N LEU A 93 74.93 71.64 0.13
CA LEU A 93 75.37 70.50 0.93
C LEU A 93 74.33 69.38 0.86
N PRO A 94 74.58 68.30 0.10
CA PRO A 94 73.75 67.10 0.11
C PRO A 94 73.82 66.41 1.48
N ILE A 95 72.67 66.04 2.03
CA ILE A 95 72.56 65.29 3.29
C ILE A 95 72.11 63.87 2.97
N ALA A 96 72.89 62.89 3.41
CA ALA A 96 72.55 61.47 3.25
C ALA A 96 71.40 61.06 4.19
N ALA A 97 70.61 60.08 3.77
CA ALA A 97 69.63 59.44 4.64
C ALA A 97 70.32 58.83 5.88
N GLY A 98 69.73 59.00 7.05
CA GLY A 98 70.26 58.57 8.34
C GLY A 98 71.31 59.51 8.94
N ALA A 99 71.63 60.65 8.31
CA ALA A 99 72.53 61.62 8.90
C ALA A 99 71.96 62.22 10.20
N ALA A 100 72.82 62.40 11.20
CA ALA A 100 72.47 63.01 12.49
C ALA A 100 72.98 64.46 12.65
N SER A 101 73.87 64.89 11.76
CA SER A 101 74.46 66.24 11.76
C SER A 101 74.91 66.67 10.38
N PHE A 102 75.10 67.96 10.17
CA PHE A 102 75.68 68.54 8.96
C PHE A 102 76.69 69.64 9.29
N ALA A 103 77.63 69.88 8.38
CA ALA A 103 78.58 71.00 8.48
C ALA A 103 78.89 71.52 7.08
N PHE A 104 78.75 72.84 6.87
CA PHE A 104 79.18 73.49 5.64
C PHE A 104 80.70 73.62 5.60
N THR A 105 81.30 73.44 4.42
CA THR A 105 82.74 73.57 4.25
C THR A 105 83.16 75.03 4.07
N LYS A 106 82.25 75.88 3.58
CA LYS A 106 82.46 77.33 3.44
C LYS A 106 82.20 78.03 4.79
N ILE A 107 83.25 78.65 5.33
CA ILE A 107 83.18 79.47 6.54
C ILE A 107 82.58 80.86 6.25
N VAL A 108 81.87 81.42 7.23
CA VAL A 108 81.20 82.74 7.14
C VAL A 108 82.04 83.78 7.88
N ALA A 109 82.36 84.91 7.25
CA ALA A 109 83.15 85.98 7.87
C ALA A 109 82.45 86.61 9.09
N GLU A 110 83.23 87.12 10.05
CA GLU A 110 82.73 87.81 11.25
C GLU A 110 81.81 88.99 10.84
N GLY A 111 80.57 88.98 11.35
CA GLY A 111 79.53 89.97 11.04
C GLY A 111 78.73 89.70 9.75
N ALA A 112 79.10 88.73 8.92
CA ALA A 112 78.33 88.33 7.74
C ALA A 112 77.12 87.46 8.12
N ALA A 113 76.06 87.50 7.30
CA ALA A 113 74.88 86.70 7.49
C ALA A 113 75.10 85.24 7.07
N TYR A 114 74.57 84.31 7.86
CA TYR A 114 74.31 82.94 7.43
C TYR A 114 72.80 82.78 7.21
N ASP A 115 72.44 81.95 6.24
CA ASP A 115 71.06 81.65 5.91
C ASP A 115 70.99 80.21 5.38
N VAL A 116 70.84 79.27 6.31
CA VAL A 116 70.67 77.85 6.06
C VAL A 116 69.23 77.62 5.61
N THR A 117 69.07 77.32 4.33
CA THR A 117 67.79 77.04 3.69
C THR A 117 67.76 75.63 3.11
N ILE A 118 66.57 75.12 2.84
CA ILE A 118 66.39 73.84 2.14
C ILE A 118 66.30 74.13 0.65
N ALA A 119 67.33 73.73 -0.10
CA ALA A 119 67.36 73.86 -1.55
C ALA A 119 66.61 72.73 -2.25
N SER A 120 66.54 71.54 -1.64
CA SER A 120 65.76 70.41 -2.14
C SER A 120 65.26 69.52 -1.01
N GLN A 121 63.98 69.14 -1.06
CA GLN A 121 63.36 68.23 -0.09
C GLN A 121 63.60 66.76 -0.49
N PRO A 122 63.67 65.83 0.49
CA PRO A 122 63.72 64.41 0.19
C PRO A 122 62.50 63.92 -0.60
N SER A 123 62.72 63.02 -1.57
CA SER A 123 61.66 62.54 -2.47
C SER A 123 61.34 61.05 -2.37
N ASN A 124 62.19 60.24 -1.73
CA ASN A 124 61.96 58.80 -1.57
C ASN A 124 62.57 58.22 -0.27
N PRO A 125 61.79 57.99 0.79
CA PRO A 125 60.41 58.47 0.96
C PRO A 125 60.32 60.00 0.85
N LYS A 126 59.17 60.49 0.41
CA LYS A 126 58.90 61.92 0.38
C LYS A 126 58.81 62.44 1.81
N GLN A 127 59.61 63.44 2.12
CA GLN A 127 59.64 64.09 3.43
C GLN A 127 59.59 65.60 3.28
N THR A 128 59.03 66.26 4.29
CA THR A 128 59.11 67.70 4.45
C THR A 128 60.04 68.01 5.61
N CYS A 129 61.19 68.60 5.28
CA CYS A 129 62.14 69.12 6.25
C CYS A 129 61.89 70.60 6.52
N SER A 130 62.21 71.05 7.73
CA SER A 130 62.18 72.46 8.14
C SER A 130 63.48 72.82 8.87
N VAL A 131 63.88 74.09 8.79
CA VAL A 131 65.10 74.58 9.45
C VAL A 131 64.68 75.49 10.62
N LEU A 132 65.15 75.19 11.83
CA LEU A 132 65.10 76.09 12.98
C LEU A 132 66.47 76.72 13.22
N HIS A 133 66.45 77.97 13.69
CA HIS A 133 67.64 78.81 13.88
C HIS A 133 68.52 78.92 12.62
N GLY A 134 67.92 78.77 11.43
CA GLY A 134 68.63 78.70 10.16
C GLY A 134 69.31 79.99 9.71
N SER A 135 68.94 81.15 10.25
CA SER A 135 69.48 82.45 9.83
C SER A 135 69.97 83.29 10.99
N GLY A 136 70.98 84.14 10.74
CA GLY A 136 71.57 85.02 11.73
C GLY A 136 72.87 85.67 11.24
N THR A 137 73.59 86.36 12.13
CA THR A 137 74.92 86.93 11.86
C THR A 137 76.00 86.17 12.61
N ALA A 138 77.08 85.82 11.91
CA ALA A 138 78.15 85.02 12.48
C ALA A 138 79.05 85.87 13.41
N SER A 139 78.92 85.66 14.72
CA SER A 139 79.78 86.25 15.77
C SER A 139 80.61 85.21 16.53
N LYS A 140 80.34 83.92 16.30
CA LYS A 140 81.02 82.71 16.79
C LYS A 140 80.66 81.54 15.87
N ASP A 141 81.25 80.36 16.06
CA ASP A 141 80.80 79.12 15.42
C ASP A 141 79.30 78.91 15.65
N VAL A 142 78.55 78.73 14.56
CA VAL A 142 77.11 78.48 14.58
C VAL A 142 76.91 76.98 14.67
N THR A 143 76.28 76.51 15.74
CA THR A 143 76.11 75.08 16.04
C THR A 143 74.68 74.70 16.41
N ASP A 144 73.79 75.68 16.48
CA ASP A 144 72.42 75.61 16.97
C ASP A 144 71.37 75.54 15.84
N VAL A 145 71.82 75.40 14.59
CA VAL A 145 70.92 75.14 13.46
C VAL A 145 70.39 73.71 13.56
N GLU A 146 69.06 73.57 13.52
CA GLU A 146 68.39 72.28 13.60
C GLU A 146 67.57 72.06 12.32
N VAL A 147 67.70 70.89 11.72
CA VAL A 147 66.89 70.48 10.57
C VAL A 147 66.04 69.28 10.96
N HIS A 148 64.72 69.43 10.95
CA HIS A 148 63.80 68.35 11.29
C HIS A 148 63.01 67.94 10.07
N CYS A 149 63.06 66.65 9.74
CA CYS A 149 62.30 66.05 8.65
C CYS A 149 61.16 65.20 9.17
N ALA A 150 60.02 65.22 8.49
CA ALA A 150 58.93 64.29 8.74
C ALA A 150 58.48 63.65 7.42
N ASN A 151 58.15 62.36 7.45
CA ASN A 151 57.58 61.70 6.28
C ASN A 151 56.23 62.34 5.95
N ASP A 152 56.02 62.64 4.67
CA ASP A 152 54.71 63.06 4.22
C ASP A 152 53.75 61.87 4.36
N VAL A 153 52.55 62.12 4.88
CA VAL A 153 51.49 61.12 5.00
C VAL A 153 50.45 61.32 3.90
N PHE A 154 50.02 60.22 3.27
CA PHE A 154 49.07 60.25 2.16
C PHE A 154 47.84 59.38 2.45
N PRO A 155 46.64 59.82 2.01
CA PRO A 155 45.44 59.01 2.15
C PRO A 155 45.41 57.86 1.14
N ILE A 156 44.65 56.82 1.48
CA ILE A 156 44.27 55.76 0.54
C ILE A 156 42.79 55.96 0.23
N ASP A 157 42.53 56.36 -1.01
CA ASP A 157 41.20 56.53 -1.55
C ASP A 157 40.75 55.23 -2.22
N VAL A 158 39.47 54.92 -2.10
CA VAL A 158 38.86 53.74 -2.68
C VAL A 158 37.71 54.15 -3.59
N THR A 159 37.67 53.55 -4.77
CA THR A 159 36.57 53.65 -5.73
C THR A 159 35.94 52.27 -5.90
N VAL A 160 34.67 52.14 -5.53
CA VAL A 160 33.90 50.89 -5.61
C VAL A 160 32.88 50.97 -6.74
N ASN A 161 32.97 50.03 -7.68
CA ASN A 161 32.04 49.89 -8.80
C ASN A 161 31.04 48.76 -8.52
N GLY A 162 29.75 49.00 -8.77
CA GLY A 162 28.71 47.96 -8.71
C GLY A 162 28.28 47.54 -7.30
N LEU A 163 28.47 48.39 -6.29
CA LEU A 163 27.98 48.13 -4.93
C LEU A 163 26.47 48.39 -4.84
N GLU A 164 25.70 47.31 -4.77
CA GLU A 164 24.24 47.32 -4.57
C GLU A 164 23.87 46.84 -3.16
N GLY A 165 24.69 45.94 -2.60
CA GLY A 165 24.47 45.30 -1.32
C GLY A 165 24.93 46.13 -0.14
N SER A 166 24.20 46.03 0.97
CA SER A 166 24.64 46.57 2.26
C SER A 166 25.66 45.66 2.95
N GLY A 167 26.54 46.28 3.76
CA GLY A 167 27.48 45.55 4.63
C GLY A 167 28.92 45.42 4.13
N LEU A 168 29.30 46.09 3.03
CA LEU A 168 30.70 46.09 2.57
C LEU A 168 31.59 46.76 3.64
N VAL A 169 32.62 46.03 4.07
CA VAL A 169 33.72 46.58 4.88
C VAL A 169 35.03 46.22 4.23
N LEU A 170 35.84 47.24 3.92
CA LEU A 170 37.22 47.08 3.49
C LEU A 170 38.14 47.28 4.70
N GLN A 171 39.28 46.61 4.70
CA GLN A 171 40.27 46.74 5.76
C GLN A 171 41.63 47.00 5.16
N ASN A 172 42.29 48.05 5.64
CA ASN A 172 43.68 48.35 5.34
C ASN A 172 44.59 47.91 6.49
N ASN A 173 45.68 47.20 6.17
CA ASN A 173 46.75 46.81 7.09
C ASN A 173 46.27 46.11 8.38
N GLY A 174 45.14 45.37 8.31
CA GLY A 174 44.62 44.56 9.42
C GLY A 174 43.90 45.33 10.54
N GLY A 175 43.74 46.65 10.45
CA GLY A 175 43.19 47.45 11.56
C GLY A 175 42.41 48.72 11.19
N ASP A 176 42.58 49.27 9.99
CA ASP A 176 41.82 50.45 9.55
C ASP A 176 40.65 50.01 8.66
N ASP A 177 39.44 50.00 9.23
CA ASP A 177 38.23 49.53 8.57
C ASP A 177 37.47 50.70 7.92
N LEU A 178 37.09 50.51 6.66
CA LEU A 178 36.25 51.42 5.89
C LEU A 178 34.94 50.73 5.54
N ALA A 179 33.88 51.07 6.27
CA ALA A 179 32.52 50.62 5.97
C ALA A 179 31.91 51.47 4.84
N LEU A 180 31.33 50.81 3.84
CA LEU A 180 30.74 51.45 2.68
C LEU A 180 29.28 51.01 2.53
N ALA A 181 28.40 51.98 2.32
CA ALA A 181 26.99 51.74 2.04
C ALA A 181 26.70 51.97 0.55
N PRO A 182 25.79 51.19 -0.05
CA PRO A 182 25.31 51.47 -1.40
C PRO A 182 24.62 52.84 -1.41
N GLY A 183 24.98 53.68 -2.37
CA GLY A 183 24.34 54.98 -2.62
C GLY A 183 23.49 54.94 -3.89
N ASN A 184 22.82 56.05 -4.20
CA ASN A 184 22.09 56.20 -5.47
C ASN A 184 23.03 56.32 -6.70
N ALA A 185 24.33 56.33 -6.50
CA ALA A 185 25.35 56.47 -7.53
C ALA A 185 25.93 55.10 -7.93
N ALA A 186 26.23 54.91 -9.22
CA ALA A 186 26.82 53.69 -9.77
C ALA A 186 28.24 53.39 -9.25
N VAL A 187 28.90 54.42 -8.69
CA VAL A 187 30.24 54.36 -8.12
C VAL A 187 30.18 54.94 -6.71
N VAL A 188 30.69 54.19 -5.73
CA VAL A 188 30.80 54.60 -4.33
C VAL A 188 32.26 54.87 -4.03
N THR A 189 32.57 56.03 -3.45
CA THR A 189 33.94 56.37 -3.03
C THR A 189 34.06 56.46 -1.52
N GLY A 190 35.26 56.21 -1.01
CA GLY A 190 35.59 56.38 0.41
C GLY A 190 37.09 56.52 0.60
N THR A 191 37.50 57.01 1.77
CA THR A 191 38.91 57.20 2.12
C THR A 191 39.15 56.59 3.49
N PHE A 192 40.23 55.82 3.63
CA PHE A 192 40.63 55.29 4.93
C PHE A 192 40.99 56.43 5.90
N ALA A 193 40.64 56.27 7.17
CA ALA A 193 40.85 57.33 8.16
C ALA A 193 42.34 57.55 8.45
N THR A 194 43.13 56.48 8.44
CA THR A 194 44.57 56.52 8.72
C THR A 194 45.33 56.82 7.44
N LYS A 195 46.01 57.97 7.42
CA LYS A 195 46.99 58.28 6.37
C LYS A 195 48.26 57.46 6.61
N ILE A 196 48.88 57.00 5.53
CA ILE A 196 50.07 56.14 5.57
C ILE A 196 51.30 56.98 5.18
N GLU A 197 52.38 56.85 5.94
CA GLU A 197 53.66 57.52 5.66
C GLU A 197 54.24 57.09 4.32
N SER A 198 54.83 58.04 3.58
CA SER A 198 55.66 57.71 2.42
C SER A 198 56.79 56.74 2.82
N GLY A 199 57.01 55.73 1.99
CA GLY A 199 57.91 54.59 2.22
C GLY A 199 57.24 53.38 2.90
N SER A 200 56.03 53.54 3.45
CA SER A 200 55.30 52.44 4.13
C SER A 200 54.42 51.63 3.16
N GLY A 201 54.23 50.35 3.49
CA GLY A 201 53.35 49.45 2.76
C GLY A 201 51.87 49.64 3.11
N PHE A 202 50.99 49.32 2.17
CA PHE A 202 49.55 49.21 2.38
C PHE A 202 49.02 47.89 1.82
N GLU A 203 47.97 47.37 2.44
CA GLU A 203 47.25 46.17 2.04
C GLU A 203 45.75 46.34 2.35
N VAL A 204 44.98 46.66 1.31
CA VAL A 204 43.52 46.75 1.31
C VAL A 204 42.92 45.40 0.92
N THR A 205 42.08 44.87 1.78
CA THR A 205 41.34 43.61 1.60
C THR A 205 39.86 43.80 1.87
N VAL A 206 39.02 42.87 1.43
CA VAL A 206 37.60 42.84 1.82
C VAL A 206 37.50 42.10 3.16
N LYS A 207 37.05 42.81 4.20
CA LYS A 207 36.78 42.22 5.51
C LYS A 207 35.41 41.58 5.57
N THR A 208 34.39 42.27 5.05
CA THR A 208 33.00 41.80 5.03
C THR A 208 32.40 42.01 3.64
N GLN A 209 31.84 40.95 3.06
CA GLN A 209 31.13 41.02 1.79
C GLN A 209 29.69 41.52 1.99
N PRO A 210 29.08 42.19 1.00
CA PRO A 210 27.66 42.58 1.08
C PRO A 210 26.72 41.37 1.08
N THR A 211 25.64 41.44 1.87
CA THR A 211 24.68 40.32 2.04
C THR A 211 23.27 40.60 1.53
N SER A 212 22.92 41.86 1.26
CA SER A 212 21.56 42.21 0.83
C SER A 212 21.54 43.35 -0.18
N PRO A 213 21.47 43.05 -1.50
CA PRO A 213 21.66 41.71 -2.09
C PRO A 213 23.06 41.14 -1.84
N ALA A 214 23.21 39.82 -1.92
CA ALA A 214 24.50 39.16 -1.77
C ALA A 214 25.42 39.51 -2.95
N GLN A 215 26.61 40.02 -2.66
CA GLN A 215 27.59 40.37 -3.70
C GLN A 215 28.96 39.77 -3.39
N GLN A 216 29.81 39.70 -4.41
CA GLN A 216 31.24 39.46 -4.25
C GLN A 216 32.02 40.65 -4.76
N CYS A 217 32.68 41.35 -3.85
CA CYS A 217 33.59 42.43 -4.13
C CYS A 217 35.03 41.90 -4.16
N THR A 218 35.82 42.36 -5.13
CA THR A 218 37.25 42.05 -5.26
C THR A 218 38.06 43.34 -5.37
N VAL A 219 39.20 43.39 -4.68
CA VAL A 219 40.10 44.54 -4.67
C VAL A 219 41.14 44.40 -5.77
N ALA A 220 41.30 45.44 -6.60
CA ALA A 220 42.35 45.58 -7.60
C ALA A 220 43.32 46.70 -7.18
N GLY A 221 44.63 46.43 -7.23
CA GLY A 221 45.66 47.36 -6.76
C GLY A 221 45.69 47.53 -5.24
N GLY A 222 45.16 46.56 -4.49
CA GLY A 222 45.05 46.65 -3.02
C GLY A 222 46.36 46.55 -2.25
N LYS A 223 47.50 46.26 -2.88
CA LYS A 223 48.80 46.16 -2.19
C LYS A 223 49.84 47.05 -2.87
N GLY A 224 50.69 47.70 -2.08
CA GLY A 224 51.79 48.51 -2.60
C GLY A 224 52.54 49.30 -1.53
N THR A 225 53.38 50.24 -1.95
CA THR A 225 54.12 51.17 -1.09
C THR A 225 53.74 52.59 -1.45
N ILE A 226 53.49 53.44 -0.44
CA ILE A 226 53.22 54.86 -0.65
C ILE A 226 54.53 55.56 -1.04
N VAL A 227 54.59 56.22 -2.20
CA VAL A 227 55.80 56.97 -2.62
C VAL A 227 55.51 58.47 -2.59
N ALA A 228 54.56 58.94 -3.39
CA ALA A 228 54.14 60.33 -3.41
C ALA A 228 52.66 60.45 -3.78
N GLY A 229 51.90 61.25 -3.03
CA GLY A 229 50.49 61.52 -3.32
C GLY A 229 49.54 60.45 -2.80
N ALA A 230 48.24 60.74 -2.90
CA ALA A 230 47.17 59.80 -2.56
C ALA A 230 47.22 58.57 -3.46
N VAL A 231 46.92 57.39 -2.89
CA VAL A 231 46.79 56.14 -3.66
C VAL A 231 45.31 55.84 -3.87
N SER A 232 44.94 55.50 -5.10
CA SER A 232 43.58 55.09 -5.46
C SER A 232 43.50 53.58 -5.67
N VAL A 233 42.68 52.91 -4.87
CA VAL A 233 42.39 51.47 -4.97
C VAL A 233 41.02 51.29 -5.62
N THR A 234 40.91 50.35 -6.57
CA THR A 234 39.63 50.05 -7.22
C THR A 234 39.04 48.77 -6.67
N VAL A 235 37.75 48.78 -6.35
CA VAL A 235 36.99 47.60 -5.94
C VAL A 235 35.88 47.37 -6.94
N SER A 236 35.70 46.13 -7.38
CA SER A 236 34.63 45.74 -8.28
C SER A 236 33.73 44.75 -7.56
N CYS A 237 32.44 45.06 -7.48
CA CYS A 237 31.42 44.21 -6.87
C CYS A 237 30.51 43.62 -7.95
N GLN A 238 30.21 42.33 -7.82
CA GLN A 238 29.25 41.64 -8.68
C GLN A 238 28.13 41.03 -7.83
N THR A 239 26.89 41.27 -8.23
CA THR A 239 25.72 40.69 -7.56
C THR A 239 25.62 39.21 -7.88
N LYS A 240 25.55 38.38 -6.82
CA LYS A 240 25.29 36.95 -6.96
C LYS A 240 23.81 36.76 -7.30
N ARG A 241 23.52 35.80 -8.16
CA ARG A 241 22.18 35.49 -8.65
C ARG A 241 21.68 34.19 -8.04
N ALA A 242 20.40 34.18 -7.68
CA ALA A 242 19.75 32.98 -7.19
C ALA A 242 19.60 31.96 -8.33
N VAL A 243 19.68 30.68 -7.98
CA VAL A 243 19.33 29.59 -8.87
C VAL A 243 18.14 28.85 -8.27
N GLY A 244 17.11 28.65 -9.05
CA GLY A 244 15.87 28.04 -8.60
C GLY A 244 14.92 27.79 -9.75
N GLY A 245 13.65 27.59 -9.40
CA GLY A 245 12.59 27.51 -10.39
C GLY A 245 11.29 26.98 -9.83
N SER A 246 10.56 26.23 -10.64
CA SER A 246 9.17 25.84 -10.37
C SER A 246 9.00 24.34 -10.24
N VAL A 247 8.00 23.94 -9.46
CA VAL A 247 7.66 22.53 -9.23
C VAL A 247 6.18 22.32 -9.54
N THR A 248 5.90 21.31 -10.37
CA THR A 248 4.54 20.93 -10.76
C THR A 248 4.31 19.44 -10.48
N GLY A 249 3.07 19.09 -10.12
CA GLY A 249 2.69 17.70 -9.86
C GLY A 249 3.18 17.11 -8.52
N LEU A 250 3.90 17.87 -7.68
CA LEU A 250 4.33 17.40 -6.37
C LEU A 250 3.13 17.26 -5.42
N ALA A 251 2.85 16.02 -5.01
CA ALA A 251 1.84 15.66 -4.02
C ALA A 251 2.45 14.96 -2.80
N GLY A 252 3.57 14.26 -2.98
CA GLY A 252 4.33 13.59 -1.94
C GLY A 252 5.24 14.53 -1.16
N THR A 253 5.89 13.96 -0.15
CA THR A 253 6.76 14.68 0.78
C THR A 253 8.21 14.19 0.68
N GLY A 254 9.17 15.07 0.99
CA GLY A 254 10.58 14.68 1.06
C GLY A 254 11.39 14.84 -0.23
N LEU A 255 10.84 15.49 -1.27
CA LEU A 255 11.62 15.90 -2.44
C LEU A 255 12.78 16.80 -2.01
N ARG A 256 14.00 16.43 -2.42
CA ARG A 256 15.23 17.20 -2.17
C ARG A 256 16.02 17.38 -3.45
N LEU A 257 16.52 18.60 -3.65
CA LEU A 257 17.33 18.99 -4.81
C LEU A 257 18.69 19.46 -4.36
N LYS A 258 19.73 19.18 -5.13
CA LYS A 258 21.09 19.71 -4.93
C LYS A 258 21.54 20.52 -6.13
N ASN A 259 22.39 21.52 -5.89
CA ASN A 259 23.09 22.23 -6.95
C ASN A 259 24.59 21.97 -6.86
N ASN A 260 25.23 21.54 -7.95
CA ASN A 260 26.68 21.32 -8.04
C ASN A 260 27.24 20.42 -6.91
N ASP A 261 26.46 19.43 -6.45
CA ASP A 261 26.76 18.58 -5.29
C ASP A 261 27.02 19.32 -3.96
N GLY A 262 26.74 20.62 -3.92
CA GLY A 262 26.92 21.50 -2.77
C GLY A 262 25.68 21.56 -1.89
N ASP A 263 25.00 22.71 -1.94
CA ASP A 263 23.83 22.97 -1.09
C ASP A 263 22.59 22.19 -1.55
N GLU A 264 21.83 21.73 -0.56
CA GLU A 264 20.59 20.98 -0.75
C GLU A 264 19.39 21.81 -0.28
N VAL A 265 18.30 21.74 -1.03
CA VAL A 265 17.02 22.36 -0.69
C VAL A 265 15.93 21.29 -0.57
N ALA A 266 15.17 21.34 0.52
CA ALA A 266 13.93 20.59 0.64
C ALA A 266 12.82 21.37 -0.07
N VAL A 267 12.05 20.68 -0.92
CA VAL A 267 10.99 21.28 -1.71
C VAL A 267 9.64 20.96 -1.11
N ASN A 268 8.92 22.00 -0.72
CA ASN A 268 7.61 21.92 -0.05
C ASN A 268 6.65 23.03 -0.53
N ALA A 269 6.92 23.61 -1.69
CA ALA A 269 6.12 24.65 -2.34
C ALA A 269 6.17 24.47 -3.87
N SER A 270 5.40 25.29 -4.60
CA SER A 270 5.40 25.31 -6.08
C SER A 270 6.63 25.97 -6.71
N THR A 271 7.51 26.56 -5.89
CA THR A 271 8.80 27.12 -6.32
C THR A 271 9.89 26.78 -5.30
N PHE A 272 11.14 26.82 -5.75
CA PHE A 272 12.31 26.62 -4.91
C PHE A 272 13.45 27.55 -5.34
N ALA A 273 14.38 27.82 -4.43
CA ALA A 273 15.67 28.45 -4.71
C ALA A 273 16.75 27.77 -3.88
N PHE A 274 17.91 27.52 -4.47
CA PHE A 274 19.07 27.03 -3.74
C PHE A 274 19.57 28.12 -2.78
N PRO A 275 19.91 27.77 -1.52
CA PRO A 275 20.34 28.74 -0.52
C PRO A 275 21.54 29.61 -0.92
N THR A 276 22.46 29.07 -1.74
CA THR A 276 23.72 29.72 -2.12
C THR A 276 23.61 30.33 -3.51
N PRO A 277 23.53 31.67 -3.63
CA PRO A 277 23.53 32.32 -4.94
C PRO A 277 24.93 32.26 -5.57
N LEU A 278 24.98 32.23 -6.90
CA LEU A 278 26.20 32.07 -7.69
C LEU A 278 26.55 33.35 -8.47
N LEU A 279 27.82 33.53 -8.83
CA LEU A 279 28.23 34.65 -9.67
C LEU A 279 27.81 34.45 -11.13
N PRO A 280 27.52 35.53 -11.88
CA PRO A 280 27.41 35.47 -13.33
C PRO A 280 28.64 34.78 -13.96
N GLY A 281 28.41 33.83 -14.87
CA GLY A 281 29.44 33.00 -15.49
C GLY A 281 29.72 31.67 -14.77
N ALA A 282 29.24 31.47 -13.54
CA ALA A 282 29.32 30.18 -12.87
C ALA A 282 28.33 29.17 -13.47
N THR A 283 28.71 27.89 -13.52
CA THR A 283 27.82 26.80 -13.93
C THR A 283 26.93 26.36 -12.76
N TYR A 284 25.73 25.90 -13.06
CA TYR A 284 24.85 25.19 -12.13
C TYR A 284 24.46 23.82 -12.73
N HIS A 285 24.26 22.84 -11.86
CA HIS A 285 23.85 21.46 -12.18
C HIS A 285 22.90 20.99 -11.07
N ALA A 286 21.61 21.11 -11.31
CA ALA A 286 20.55 20.72 -10.41
C ALA A 286 20.27 19.21 -10.49
N THR A 287 20.24 18.53 -9.36
CA THR A 287 19.94 17.09 -9.26
C THR A 287 18.89 16.80 -8.21
N ILE A 288 18.19 15.69 -8.37
CA ILE A 288 17.28 15.16 -7.35
C ILE A 288 18.10 14.25 -6.43
N SER A 289 18.26 14.63 -5.16
CA SER A 289 18.94 13.81 -4.16
C SER A 289 17.99 12.88 -3.40
N ALA A 290 16.70 13.21 -3.35
CA ALA A 290 15.65 12.35 -2.81
C ALA A 290 14.33 12.56 -3.55
N GLN A 291 13.70 11.47 -3.99
CA GLN A 291 12.34 11.48 -4.54
C GLN A 291 11.31 11.58 -3.42
N PRO A 292 10.13 12.19 -3.67
CA PRO A 292 9.09 12.27 -2.67
C PRO A 292 8.44 10.90 -2.42
N THR A 293 8.05 10.69 -1.17
CA THR A 293 7.28 9.53 -0.70
C THR A 293 5.99 9.99 -0.04
N ASN A 294 5.00 9.08 0.00
CA ASN A 294 3.66 9.34 0.57
C ASN A 294 2.93 10.57 0.00
N PRO A 295 2.37 10.49 -1.23
CA PRO A 295 2.45 9.37 -2.16
C PRO A 295 3.81 9.21 -2.84
N TRP A 296 4.10 8.01 -3.35
CA TRP A 296 5.29 7.75 -4.14
C TRP A 296 5.19 8.44 -5.50
N GLN A 297 6.19 9.25 -5.84
CA GLN A 297 6.25 9.94 -7.13
C GLN A 297 7.66 9.90 -7.70
N THR A 298 7.74 9.98 -9.02
CA THR A 298 8.99 10.27 -9.72
C THR A 298 8.96 11.71 -10.21
N CYS A 299 9.87 12.52 -9.69
CA CYS A 299 10.16 13.85 -10.20
C CYS A 299 11.30 13.78 -11.23
N THR A 300 11.23 14.66 -12.22
CA THR A 300 12.27 14.88 -13.24
C THR A 300 12.58 16.37 -13.35
N ILE A 301 13.80 16.72 -13.78
CA ILE A 301 14.23 18.10 -13.92
C ILE A 301 14.45 18.43 -15.40
N ALA A 302 13.83 19.51 -15.87
CA ALA A 302 14.18 20.17 -17.13
C ALA A 302 14.96 21.46 -16.84
N GLY A 303 15.95 21.77 -17.68
CA GLY A 303 16.86 22.90 -17.43
C GLY A 303 17.74 22.68 -16.21
N ALA A 304 18.17 21.43 -15.95
CA ALA A 304 19.02 21.08 -14.82
C ALA A 304 20.40 21.76 -14.88
N ASP A 305 20.88 22.04 -16.09
CA ASP A 305 22.22 22.54 -16.36
C ASP A 305 22.19 23.91 -17.03
N GLY A 306 23.13 24.76 -16.64
CA GLY A 306 23.34 26.03 -17.34
C GLY A 306 24.44 26.89 -16.73
N VAL A 307 24.55 28.11 -17.24
CA VAL A 307 25.45 29.16 -16.75
C VAL A 307 24.61 30.30 -16.23
N VAL A 308 24.97 30.83 -15.06
CA VAL A 308 24.29 31.95 -14.44
C VAL A 308 24.53 33.23 -15.25
N GLY A 309 23.44 33.88 -15.64
CA GLY A 309 23.45 35.11 -16.43
C GLY A 309 23.46 36.39 -15.59
N ALA A 310 22.99 37.47 -16.20
CA ALA A 310 22.87 38.77 -15.53
C ALA A 310 21.65 38.87 -14.60
N THR A 311 20.73 37.89 -14.62
CA THR A 311 19.52 37.79 -13.80
C THR A 311 19.48 36.47 -13.04
N ASP A 312 18.56 36.35 -12.08
CA ASP A 312 18.30 35.08 -11.39
C ASP A 312 17.85 33.99 -12.38
N VAL A 313 18.24 32.75 -12.09
CA VAL A 313 17.83 31.57 -12.87
C VAL A 313 16.57 31.02 -12.22
N ASP A 314 15.44 31.11 -12.93
CA ASP A 314 14.13 30.59 -12.54
C ASP A 314 13.62 29.49 -13.49
N SER A 315 14.42 29.14 -14.50
CA SER A 315 14.07 28.21 -15.58
C SER A 315 14.17 26.74 -15.20
N VAL A 316 14.64 26.39 -14.00
CA VAL A 316 14.72 24.99 -13.56
C VAL A 316 13.31 24.48 -13.27
N ALA A 317 12.78 23.62 -14.13
CA ALA A 317 11.43 23.11 -14.01
C ALA A 317 11.45 21.67 -13.49
N VAL A 318 10.80 21.43 -12.37
CA VAL A 318 10.64 20.09 -11.78
C VAL A 318 9.22 19.61 -12.01
N THR A 319 9.08 18.44 -12.63
CA THR A 319 7.78 17.81 -12.91
C THR A 319 7.72 16.47 -12.21
N CYS A 320 6.73 16.30 -11.33
CA CYS A 320 6.51 15.08 -10.57
C CYS A 320 5.27 14.34 -11.05
N GLU A 321 5.41 13.02 -11.22
CA GLU A 321 4.33 12.12 -11.61
C GLU A 321 4.11 11.07 -10.50
N THR A 322 2.87 10.94 -10.04
CA THR A 322 2.51 9.97 -9.00
C THR A 322 2.47 8.58 -9.61
N HIS A 323 3.10 7.60 -8.96
CA HIS A 323 3.04 6.21 -9.43
C HIS A 323 1.61 5.68 -9.33
N GLU A 324 1.21 4.88 -10.32
CA GLU A 324 -0.05 4.14 -10.28
C GLU A 324 0.25 2.64 -10.20
N HIS A 325 -0.52 1.94 -9.37
CA HIS A 325 -0.38 0.50 -9.16
C HIS A 325 -1.74 -0.20 -9.26
N THR A 326 -1.71 -1.44 -9.72
CA THR A 326 -2.91 -2.26 -9.89
C THR A 326 -3.32 -2.90 -8.56
N VAL A 327 -4.60 -3.29 -8.50
CA VAL A 327 -5.15 -4.07 -7.38
C VAL A 327 -5.66 -5.39 -7.94
N GLY A 328 -5.16 -6.49 -7.38
CA GLY A 328 -5.47 -7.84 -7.76
C GLY A 328 -5.29 -8.81 -6.60
N GLY A 329 -5.38 -10.09 -6.92
CA GLY A 329 -5.41 -11.09 -5.88
C GLY A 329 -5.68 -12.51 -6.36
N THR A 330 -5.89 -13.39 -5.38
CA THR A 330 -6.18 -14.80 -5.60
C THR A 330 -7.64 -15.13 -5.31
N ILE A 331 -8.14 -16.18 -5.96
CA ILE A 331 -9.50 -16.69 -5.79
C ILE A 331 -9.41 -18.18 -5.47
N SER A 332 -10.08 -18.60 -4.40
CA SER A 332 -10.17 -20.00 -3.98
C SER A 332 -11.63 -20.47 -4.00
N GLY A 333 -11.85 -21.74 -4.40
CA GLY A 333 -13.16 -22.40 -4.31
C GLY A 333 -14.27 -21.90 -5.26
N LEU A 334 -13.98 -20.98 -6.20
CA LEU A 334 -14.97 -20.47 -7.14
C LEU A 334 -15.35 -21.51 -8.21
N THR A 335 -16.59 -22.00 -8.16
CA THR A 335 -17.18 -22.90 -9.17
C THR A 335 -18.45 -22.31 -9.81
N GLY A 336 -19.12 -21.39 -9.11
CA GLY A 336 -20.32 -20.70 -9.56
C GLY A 336 -20.04 -19.67 -10.64
N LYS A 337 -21.10 -19.24 -11.33
CA LYS A 337 -21.06 -18.24 -12.41
C LYS A 337 -21.51 -16.87 -11.90
N ASN A 338 -21.28 -15.83 -12.68
CA ASN A 338 -21.76 -14.46 -12.43
C ASN A 338 -21.18 -13.79 -11.16
N ALA A 339 -20.03 -14.26 -10.69
CA ALA A 339 -19.31 -13.59 -9.62
C ALA A 339 -18.83 -12.21 -10.10
N LYS A 340 -19.09 -11.15 -9.32
CA LYS A 340 -18.60 -9.81 -9.61
C LYS A 340 -17.87 -9.23 -8.40
N LEU A 341 -16.72 -8.62 -8.65
CA LEU A 341 -15.97 -7.85 -7.67
C LEU A 341 -16.09 -6.36 -7.98
N THR A 342 -16.07 -5.53 -6.95
CA THR A 342 -16.01 -4.07 -7.08
C THR A 342 -14.77 -3.51 -6.43
N LEU A 343 -14.10 -2.58 -7.11
CA LEU A 343 -13.01 -1.78 -6.59
C LEU A 343 -13.50 -0.35 -6.35
N ASN A 344 -13.40 0.11 -5.09
CA ASN A 344 -13.83 1.43 -4.63
C ASN A 344 -15.29 1.77 -4.98
N GLY A 345 -16.15 0.77 -5.11
CA GLY A 345 -17.58 0.90 -5.42
C GLY A 345 -17.92 1.35 -6.86
N THR A 346 -16.92 1.66 -7.69
CA THR A 346 -17.15 2.24 -9.04
C THR A 346 -16.68 1.33 -10.17
N VAL A 347 -15.57 0.62 -9.99
CA VAL A 347 -15.03 -0.30 -11.00
C VAL A 347 -15.57 -1.70 -10.73
N VAL A 348 -16.29 -2.27 -11.68
CA VAL A 348 -16.83 -3.64 -11.59
C VAL A 348 -16.00 -4.57 -12.46
N LEU A 349 -15.56 -5.69 -11.88
CA LEU A 349 -14.88 -6.77 -12.59
C LEU A 349 -15.77 -8.01 -12.61
N ASP A 350 -16.09 -8.47 -13.81
CA ASP A 350 -16.72 -9.77 -14.04
C ASP A 350 -15.67 -10.88 -13.87
N VAL A 351 -15.91 -11.81 -12.95
CA VAL A 351 -15.00 -12.91 -12.67
C VAL A 351 -15.49 -14.18 -13.38
N ALA A 352 -14.64 -14.74 -14.24
CA ALA A 352 -14.94 -15.97 -14.94
C ALA A 352 -15.08 -17.16 -13.96
N ALA A 353 -15.96 -18.10 -14.28
CA ALA A 353 -16.10 -19.32 -13.48
C ALA A 353 -14.77 -20.09 -13.43
N SER A 354 -14.42 -20.66 -12.27
CA SER A 354 -13.14 -21.34 -12.02
C SER A 354 -11.88 -20.47 -12.13
N ALA A 355 -12.02 -19.13 -12.16
CA ALA A 355 -10.87 -18.25 -12.04
C ALA A 355 -10.14 -18.48 -10.71
N THR A 356 -8.81 -18.41 -10.74
CA THR A 356 -7.94 -18.58 -9.57
C THR A 356 -7.23 -17.29 -9.16
N SER A 357 -7.34 -16.25 -9.98
CA SER A 357 -6.79 -14.92 -9.72
C SER A 357 -7.61 -13.85 -10.42
N PHE A 358 -7.44 -12.61 -9.99
CA PHE A 358 -8.04 -11.43 -10.63
C PHE A 358 -7.08 -10.24 -10.55
N VAL A 359 -7.25 -9.30 -11.48
CA VAL A 359 -6.62 -7.97 -11.45
C VAL A 359 -7.65 -7.00 -12.00
N PHE A 360 -7.91 -5.91 -11.28
CA PHE A 360 -8.77 -4.84 -11.78
C PHE A 360 -8.06 -4.07 -12.90
N PRO A 361 -8.77 -3.66 -13.96
CA PRO A 361 -8.18 -2.84 -15.00
C PRO A 361 -7.89 -1.42 -14.48
N GLY A 362 -6.74 -0.88 -14.89
CA GLY A 362 -6.29 0.46 -14.49
C GLY A 362 -5.49 0.46 -13.19
N GLY A 363 -4.66 1.48 -13.04
CA GLY A 363 -3.91 1.74 -11.81
C GLY A 363 -4.67 2.70 -10.89
N ILE A 364 -4.38 2.61 -9.60
CA ILE A 364 -4.75 3.62 -8.61
C ILE A 364 -3.46 4.33 -8.21
N ALA A 365 -3.49 5.66 -8.19
CA ALA A 365 -2.37 6.48 -7.74
C ALA A 365 -1.95 6.14 -6.29
N SER A 366 -0.64 6.10 -6.05
CA SER A 366 -0.04 5.91 -4.73
C SER A 366 -0.64 6.88 -3.70
N GLY A 367 -0.73 6.44 -2.43
CA GLY A 367 -1.35 7.16 -1.33
C GLY A 367 -2.89 7.20 -1.35
N LYS A 368 -3.55 6.69 -2.40
CA LYS A 368 -5.02 6.55 -2.42
C LYS A 368 -5.46 5.22 -1.78
N PRO A 369 -6.62 5.19 -1.11
CA PRO A 369 -7.17 3.97 -0.56
C PRO A 369 -7.76 3.07 -1.66
N TYR A 370 -7.77 1.77 -1.40
CA TYR A 370 -8.53 0.79 -2.17
C TYR A 370 -9.47 -0.03 -1.26
N THR A 371 -10.58 -0.48 -1.82
CA THR A 371 -11.55 -1.36 -1.18
C THR A 371 -12.12 -2.31 -2.23
N VAL A 372 -11.96 -3.62 -2.01
CA VAL A 372 -12.43 -4.72 -2.86
C VAL A 372 -13.59 -5.41 -2.15
N GLU A 373 -14.72 -5.52 -2.84
CA GLU A 373 -15.92 -6.17 -2.32
C GLU A 373 -16.50 -7.16 -3.32
N VAL A 374 -17.22 -8.16 -2.83
CA VAL A 374 -18.05 -9.04 -3.67
C VAL A 374 -19.40 -8.38 -3.88
N SER A 375 -19.61 -7.75 -5.04
CA SER A 375 -20.85 -7.05 -5.37
C SER A 375 -21.95 -7.99 -5.88
N THR A 376 -21.58 -9.16 -6.43
CA THR A 376 -22.52 -10.19 -6.82
C THR A 376 -21.97 -11.56 -6.47
N GLN A 377 -22.70 -12.28 -5.63
CA GLN A 377 -22.36 -13.65 -5.24
C GLN A 377 -22.60 -14.62 -6.40
N PRO A 378 -21.76 -15.66 -6.56
CA PRO A 378 -21.93 -16.61 -7.65
C PRO A 378 -23.26 -17.36 -7.57
N SER A 379 -23.88 -17.58 -8.74
CA SER A 379 -25.08 -18.40 -8.92
C SER A 379 -24.77 -19.57 -9.86
N SER A 380 -25.34 -20.74 -9.58
CA SER A 380 -25.16 -21.98 -10.35
C SER A 380 -23.72 -22.54 -10.43
N PRO A 381 -23.24 -23.25 -9.39
CA PRO A 381 -23.89 -23.41 -8.09
C PRO A 381 -23.87 -22.12 -7.28
N THR A 382 -24.85 -21.97 -6.38
CA THR A 382 -24.88 -20.86 -5.42
C THR A 382 -23.71 -21.00 -4.46
N GLN A 383 -22.89 -19.96 -4.38
CA GLN A 383 -21.75 -19.90 -3.47
C GLN A 383 -21.78 -18.62 -2.64
N ARG A 384 -21.05 -18.64 -1.53
CA ARG A 384 -20.73 -17.45 -0.75
C ARG A 384 -19.23 -17.22 -0.78
N CYS A 385 -18.82 -16.14 -1.39
CA CYS A 385 -17.46 -15.62 -1.43
C CYS A 385 -17.28 -14.54 -0.37
N THR A 386 -16.14 -14.58 0.33
CA THR A 386 -15.70 -13.58 1.30
C THR A 386 -14.36 -12.99 0.88
N VAL A 387 -14.13 -11.72 1.21
CA VAL A 387 -12.88 -11.01 0.91
C VAL A 387 -12.02 -10.93 2.17
N THR A 388 -10.74 -11.25 2.05
CA THR A 388 -9.70 -10.91 3.05
C THR A 388 -8.63 -10.07 2.38
N HIS A 389 -7.97 -9.20 3.16
CA HIS A 389 -7.05 -8.16 2.66
C HIS A 389 -7.67 -7.22 1.59
N GLY A 390 -9.00 -7.09 1.59
CA GLY A 390 -9.73 -6.30 0.60
C GLY A 390 -9.59 -4.78 0.74
N THR A 391 -8.91 -4.27 1.76
CA THR A 391 -8.80 -2.82 2.01
C THR A 391 -7.37 -2.43 2.35
N GLY A 392 -6.92 -1.28 1.86
CA GLY A 392 -5.61 -0.75 2.17
C GLY A 392 -5.35 0.58 1.46
N THR A 393 -4.09 0.99 1.42
CA THR A 393 -3.60 2.16 0.66
C THR A 393 -2.57 1.69 -0.35
N ILE A 394 -2.59 2.27 -1.55
CA ILE A 394 -1.57 1.98 -2.56
C ILE A 394 -0.22 2.55 -2.13
N GLU A 395 0.80 1.71 -2.05
CA GLU A 395 2.18 2.10 -1.73
C GLU A 395 3.04 2.22 -3.00
N ASP A 396 4.22 1.58 -3.05
CA ASP A 396 5.16 1.57 -4.18
C ASP A 396 5.18 0.21 -4.91
N ALA A 397 4.04 -0.49 -4.90
CA ALA A 397 3.90 -1.79 -5.55
C ALA A 397 2.43 -2.09 -5.88
N ASP A 398 2.24 -2.99 -6.84
CA ASP A 398 0.95 -3.63 -7.09
C ASP A 398 0.46 -4.37 -5.84
N VAL A 399 -0.84 -4.28 -5.56
CA VAL A 399 -1.49 -5.05 -4.51
C VAL A 399 -1.91 -6.39 -5.13
N ASP A 400 -1.32 -7.49 -4.66
CA ASP A 400 -1.57 -8.85 -5.18
C ASP A 400 -2.02 -9.85 -4.11
N ASP A 401 -2.25 -9.38 -2.88
CA ASP A 401 -2.53 -10.19 -1.69
C ASP A 401 -4.01 -10.24 -1.29
N VAL A 402 -4.89 -9.57 -2.04
CA VAL A 402 -6.34 -9.68 -1.83
C VAL A 402 -6.75 -11.13 -2.08
N ALA A 403 -7.46 -11.73 -1.13
CA ALA A 403 -7.92 -13.11 -1.24
C ALA A 403 -9.45 -13.19 -1.23
N ILE A 404 -9.99 -13.87 -2.23
CA ILE A 404 -11.42 -14.16 -2.39
C ILE A 404 -11.64 -15.65 -2.13
N ASP A 405 -12.28 -15.98 -1.01
CA ASP A 405 -12.54 -17.36 -0.62
C ASP A 405 -14.03 -17.68 -0.82
N CYS A 406 -14.32 -18.59 -1.74
CA CYS A 406 -15.67 -19.01 -2.08
C CYS A 406 -15.99 -20.40 -1.55
N ALA A 407 -17.13 -20.53 -0.88
CA ALA A 407 -17.67 -21.82 -0.43
C ALA A 407 -19.04 -22.10 -1.06
N THR A 408 -19.23 -23.32 -1.56
CA THR A 408 -20.52 -23.74 -2.12
C THR A 408 -21.57 -23.85 -1.01
N SER A 409 -22.70 -23.18 -1.20
CA SER A 409 -23.82 -23.23 -0.27
C SER A 409 -24.46 -24.61 -0.29
N SER A 410 -24.96 -25.06 0.86
CA SER A 410 -25.66 -26.34 1.00
C SER A 410 -27.04 -26.14 1.60
N PHE A 411 -28.00 -26.92 1.12
CA PHE A 411 -29.42 -26.81 1.43
C PHE A 411 -30.01 -28.18 1.76
N TYR A 412 -31.10 -28.17 2.52
CA TYR A 412 -31.80 -29.40 2.87
C TYR A 412 -32.68 -29.89 1.72
N VAL A 413 -32.86 -31.22 1.67
CA VAL A 413 -33.88 -31.86 0.82
C VAL A 413 -35.02 -32.32 1.72
N GLY A 414 -36.26 -32.13 1.27
CA GLY A 414 -37.44 -32.42 2.05
C GLY A 414 -38.71 -32.29 1.22
N GLY A 415 -39.83 -32.41 1.90
CA GLY A 415 -41.10 -32.54 1.24
C GLY A 415 -42.25 -32.76 2.19
N LYS A 416 -43.34 -33.31 1.65
CA LYS A 416 -44.55 -33.62 2.40
C LYS A 416 -45.07 -35.01 2.08
N VAL A 417 -45.48 -35.72 3.12
CA VAL A 417 -46.32 -36.91 3.03
C VAL A 417 -47.79 -36.50 3.19
N THR A 418 -48.64 -36.85 2.23
CA THR A 418 -50.09 -36.62 2.22
C THR A 418 -50.89 -37.92 2.24
N GLY A 419 -52.20 -37.80 2.47
CA GLY A 419 -53.10 -38.93 2.58
C GLY A 419 -53.05 -39.61 3.96
N THR A 420 -53.38 -40.90 4.01
CA THR A 420 -53.33 -41.70 5.23
C THR A 420 -52.16 -42.67 5.10
N VAL A 421 -51.31 -42.74 6.12
CA VAL A 421 -50.16 -43.65 6.15
C VAL A 421 -50.02 -44.24 7.54
N GLY A 422 -49.69 -45.53 7.60
CA GLY A 422 -49.37 -46.23 8.84
C GLY A 422 -47.96 -45.92 9.34
N ALA A 423 -47.60 -46.49 10.49
CA ALA A 423 -46.23 -46.42 10.98
C ALA A 423 -45.27 -47.14 10.03
N GLY A 424 -44.06 -46.58 9.85
CA GLY A 424 -42.96 -47.27 9.16
C GLY A 424 -42.75 -46.91 7.69
N LEU A 425 -43.27 -45.80 7.16
CA LEU A 425 -42.88 -45.33 5.82
C LEU A 425 -41.44 -44.85 5.88
N VAL A 426 -40.55 -45.38 5.04
CA VAL A 426 -39.13 -45.01 5.03
C VAL A 426 -38.78 -44.33 3.71
N LEU A 427 -38.28 -43.11 3.80
CA LEU A 427 -37.75 -42.33 2.67
C LEU A 427 -36.23 -42.25 2.79
N ARG A 428 -35.53 -42.36 1.66
CA ARG A 428 -34.07 -42.23 1.62
C ARG A 428 -33.64 -41.32 0.48
N ASN A 429 -32.69 -40.45 0.76
CA ASN A 429 -32.13 -39.54 -0.24
C ASN A 429 -30.77 -40.07 -0.76
N ASN A 430 -30.59 -40.05 -2.08
CA ASN A 430 -29.38 -40.47 -2.79
C ASN A 430 -28.89 -41.88 -2.41
N HIS A 431 -29.81 -42.79 -2.07
CA HIS A 431 -29.52 -44.16 -1.60
C HIS A 431 -28.53 -44.24 -0.42
N ARG A 432 -28.47 -43.18 0.40
CA ARG A 432 -27.57 -43.09 1.55
C ARG A 432 -28.26 -43.56 2.83
N ALA A 433 -27.74 -44.61 3.47
CA ALA A 433 -28.29 -45.13 4.71
C ALA A 433 -28.21 -44.13 5.88
N ASP A 434 -27.28 -43.17 5.83
CA ASP A 434 -27.13 -42.07 6.79
C ASP A 434 -28.06 -40.88 6.51
N ASP A 435 -28.84 -40.92 5.42
CA ASP A 435 -29.80 -39.88 5.04
C ASP A 435 -31.19 -40.48 4.79
N GLU A 436 -31.69 -41.14 5.82
CA GLU A 436 -32.98 -41.84 5.86
C GLU A 436 -33.92 -41.20 6.89
N ILE A 437 -35.22 -41.20 6.60
CA ILE A 437 -36.26 -40.73 7.53
C ILE A 437 -37.42 -41.72 7.58
N THR A 438 -37.85 -42.05 8.80
CA THR A 438 -39.06 -42.84 9.04
C THR A 438 -40.23 -41.93 9.41
N MET A 439 -41.32 -42.06 8.67
CA MET A 439 -42.56 -41.32 8.85
C MET A 439 -43.62 -42.26 9.43
N ASN A 440 -44.31 -41.80 10.49
CA ASN A 440 -45.37 -42.57 11.16
C ASN A 440 -46.77 -41.98 11.00
N ALA A 441 -46.88 -40.84 10.31
CA ALA A 441 -48.12 -40.16 9.95
C ALA A 441 -47.84 -39.21 8.78
N ALA A 442 -48.90 -38.68 8.18
CA ALA A 442 -48.79 -37.59 7.21
C ALA A 442 -48.16 -36.34 7.87
N GLY A 443 -47.37 -35.59 7.11
CA GLY A 443 -46.61 -34.47 7.64
C GLY A 443 -45.49 -34.02 6.72
N THR A 444 -44.80 -32.96 7.09
CA THR A 444 -43.59 -32.53 6.38
C THR A 444 -42.38 -33.33 6.85
N PHE A 445 -41.42 -33.54 5.95
CA PHE A 445 -40.17 -34.22 6.25
C PHE A 445 -38.99 -33.41 5.69
N ARG A 446 -37.82 -33.60 6.31
CA ARG A 446 -36.57 -32.98 5.88
C ARG A 446 -35.42 -33.91 6.25
N PHE A 447 -34.60 -34.24 5.27
CA PHE A 447 -33.38 -35.03 5.45
C PHE A 447 -32.36 -34.25 6.29
N ALA A 448 -31.55 -34.96 7.08
CA ALA A 448 -30.63 -34.35 8.02
C ALA A 448 -29.37 -33.82 7.32
N THR A 449 -28.97 -34.48 6.24
CA THR A 449 -27.77 -34.10 5.49
C THR A 449 -28.11 -33.03 4.46
N LYS A 450 -27.33 -31.94 4.45
CA LYS A 450 -27.44 -30.92 3.42
C LYS A 450 -26.76 -31.38 2.14
N SER A 451 -27.41 -31.15 1.01
CA SER A 451 -26.82 -31.34 -0.32
C SER A 451 -26.26 -30.01 -0.82
N SER A 452 -25.09 -30.05 -1.45
CA SER A 452 -24.46 -28.84 -2.01
C SER A 452 -25.26 -28.32 -3.21
N SER A 453 -25.31 -27.00 -3.39
CA SER A 453 -25.87 -26.39 -4.59
C SER A 453 -25.22 -26.97 -5.85
N GLY A 454 -26.02 -27.23 -6.88
CA GLY A 454 -25.62 -27.90 -8.11
C GLY A 454 -25.55 -29.44 -8.01
N SER A 455 -25.67 -30.02 -6.81
CA SER A 455 -25.72 -31.48 -6.65
C SER A 455 -27.13 -32.02 -6.91
N SER A 456 -27.21 -33.24 -7.44
CA SER A 456 -28.47 -33.96 -7.59
C SER A 456 -28.99 -34.47 -6.24
N TYR A 457 -30.31 -34.58 -6.13
CA TYR A 457 -30.99 -35.35 -5.10
C TYR A 457 -31.86 -36.42 -5.75
N ASP A 458 -32.07 -37.53 -5.05
CA ASP A 458 -32.90 -38.65 -5.48
C ASP A 458 -33.53 -39.33 -4.27
N VAL A 459 -34.79 -38.96 -3.99
CA VAL A 459 -35.60 -39.50 -2.90
C VAL A 459 -36.25 -40.79 -3.37
N THR A 460 -36.18 -41.83 -2.55
CA THR A 460 -36.75 -43.14 -2.85
C THR A 460 -37.58 -43.66 -1.67
N LEU A 461 -38.56 -44.51 -2.00
CA LEU A 461 -39.37 -45.23 -1.00
C LEU A 461 -38.68 -46.56 -0.68
N GLU A 462 -38.06 -46.65 0.48
CA GLU A 462 -37.33 -47.87 0.90
C GLU A 462 -38.25 -48.88 1.59
N ASN A 463 -39.26 -48.39 2.31
CA ASN A 463 -40.30 -49.23 2.90
C ASN A 463 -41.65 -48.51 2.82
N VAL A 464 -42.66 -49.20 2.29
CA VAL A 464 -44.05 -48.75 2.30
C VAL A 464 -44.80 -49.61 3.32
N PRO A 465 -45.49 -49.02 4.31
CA PRO A 465 -46.21 -49.79 5.32
C PRO A 465 -47.28 -50.70 4.70
N ASP A 466 -47.45 -51.88 5.29
CA ASP A 466 -48.52 -52.80 4.90
C ASP A 466 -49.89 -52.11 4.97
N GLY A 467 -50.74 -52.39 3.97
CA GLY A 467 -52.07 -51.79 3.85
C GLY A 467 -52.07 -50.39 3.21
N TYR A 468 -50.93 -49.92 2.71
CA TYR A 468 -50.83 -48.63 2.01
C TYR A 468 -50.16 -48.77 0.64
N ARG A 469 -50.52 -47.87 -0.26
CA ARG A 469 -49.81 -47.61 -1.51
C ARG A 469 -49.40 -46.15 -1.54
N CYS A 470 -48.11 -45.89 -1.71
CA CYS A 470 -47.56 -44.54 -1.78
C CYS A 470 -47.03 -44.24 -3.18
N MET A 471 -47.31 -43.03 -3.67
CA MET A 471 -46.78 -42.51 -4.93
C MET A 471 -45.84 -41.34 -4.63
N LEU A 472 -44.65 -41.39 -5.23
CA LEU A 472 -43.66 -40.33 -5.14
C LEU A 472 -43.76 -39.41 -6.37
N SER A 473 -43.78 -38.10 -6.15
CA SER A 473 -43.68 -37.06 -7.16
C SER A 473 -42.57 -36.08 -6.79
N ASP A 474 -41.89 -35.54 -7.79
CA ASP A 474 -40.71 -34.66 -7.62
C ASP A 474 -39.61 -35.30 -6.74
N GLY A 475 -39.47 -36.62 -6.81
CA GLY A 475 -38.50 -37.39 -6.03
C GLY A 475 -37.04 -37.08 -6.39
N SER A 476 -36.76 -36.64 -7.60
CA SER A 476 -35.41 -36.39 -8.10
C SER A 476 -35.26 -34.99 -8.66
N GLY A 477 -34.08 -34.37 -8.49
CA GLY A 477 -33.80 -33.06 -9.05
C GLY A 477 -32.40 -32.55 -8.72
N THR A 478 -32.18 -31.24 -8.83
CA THR A 478 -30.92 -30.58 -8.47
C THR A 478 -31.17 -29.53 -7.39
N VAL A 479 -30.31 -29.48 -6.39
CA VAL A 479 -30.35 -28.44 -5.36
C VAL A 479 -29.85 -27.12 -5.95
N THR A 480 -30.65 -26.06 -5.88
CA THR A 480 -30.32 -24.76 -6.47
C THR A 480 -29.89 -23.77 -5.38
N SER A 481 -30.75 -22.88 -4.94
CA SER A 481 -30.44 -21.75 -4.06
C SER A 481 -31.23 -21.73 -2.75
N GLU A 482 -32.04 -22.75 -2.49
CA GLU A 482 -32.87 -22.88 -1.30
C GLU A 482 -33.14 -24.35 -0.95
N ASP A 483 -33.75 -24.58 0.21
CA ASP A 483 -34.18 -25.91 0.65
C ASP A 483 -35.23 -26.48 -0.32
N VAL A 484 -34.99 -27.71 -0.80
CA VAL A 484 -35.96 -28.42 -1.62
C VAL A 484 -37.09 -28.88 -0.71
N SER A 485 -38.32 -28.44 -1.01
CA SER A 485 -39.53 -28.81 -0.28
C SER A 485 -40.65 -29.34 -1.18
N SER A 486 -40.35 -29.52 -2.47
CA SER A 486 -41.30 -29.92 -3.51
C SER A 486 -41.61 -31.41 -3.51
N VAL A 487 -40.77 -32.25 -2.87
CA VAL A 487 -40.96 -33.70 -2.88
C VAL A 487 -42.31 -34.05 -2.25
N LEU A 488 -43.16 -34.76 -2.99
CA LEU A 488 -44.49 -35.13 -2.53
C LEU A 488 -44.62 -36.65 -2.50
N VAL A 489 -45.04 -37.18 -1.35
CA VAL A 489 -45.38 -38.59 -1.18
C VAL A 489 -46.85 -38.69 -0.82
N ASP A 490 -47.66 -39.26 -1.71
CA ASP A 490 -49.09 -39.43 -1.46
C ASP A 490 -49.41 -40.89 -1.16
N CYS A 491 -49.90 -41.17 0.05
CA CYS A 491 -50.19 -42.51 0.51
C CYS A 491 -51.70 -42.70 0.69
N VAL A 492 -52.24 -43.77 0.12
CA VAL A 492 -53.64 -44.17 0.26
C VAL A 492 -53.76 -45.57 0.86
N PRO A 493 -54.74 -45.82 1.74
CA PRO A 493 -55.06 -47.17 2.18
C PRO A 493 -55.45 -48.06 0.99
N VAL A 494 -55.04 -49.31 1.04
CA VAL A 494 -55.42 -50.34 0.06
C VAL A 494 -56.10 -51.52 0.76
N LYS A 495 -56.86 -52.30 0.00
CA LYS A 495 -57.41 -53.59 0.43
C LYS A 495 -56.72 -54.72 -0.32
N LYS A 496 -56.15 -55.70 0.39
CA LYS A 496 -55.55 -56.88 -0.24
C LYS A 496 -56.63 -57.84 -0.76
N VAL A 497 -56.40 -58.40 -1.94
CA VAL A 497 -57.25 -59.42 -2.56
C VAL A 497 -56.40 -60.57 -3.09
N PHE A 498 -56.88 -61.79 -2.94
CA PHE A 498 -56.17 -62.98 -3.43
C PHE A 498 -57.13 -64.11 -3.77
N ALA A 499 -56.68 -65.07 -4.57
CA ALA A 499 -57.33 -66.36 -4.76
C ALA A 499 -56.68 -67.38 -3.83
N THR A 500 -57.44 -68.12 -3.01
CA THR A 500 -56.85 -69.04 -2.02
C THR A 500 -55.87 -70.04 -2.64
N SER A 501 -54.73 -70.30 -1.99
CA SER A 501 -53.80 -71.35 -2.41
C SER A 501 -54.40 -72.75 -2.32
N MET A 502 -55.33 -72.92 -1.37
CA MET A 502 -56.11 -74.14 -1.20
C MET A 502 -57.34 -74.16 -2.10
N ARG A 503 -57.79 -75.36 -2.42
CA ARG A 503 -58.96 -75.63 -3.25
C ARG A 503 -60.00 -76.39 -2.45
N PHE A 504 -61.26 -76.08 -2.70
CA PHE A 504 -62.37 -76.56 -1.91
C PHE A 504 -63.51 -77.08 -2.79
N GLY A 505 -64.29 -78.03 -2.27
CA GLY A 505 -65.59 -78.39 -2.86
C GLY A 505 -66.67 -77.37 -2.49
N GLY A 506 -67.89 -77.55 -3.01
CA GLY A 506 -69.00 -76.61 -2.82
C GLY A 506 -69.62 -76.50 -1.41
N ASN A 507 -69.15 -77.29 -0.44
CA ASN A 507 -69.61 -77.20 0.95
C ASN A 507 -68.62 -76.39 1.81
N PHE A 508 -68.97 -75.13 2.06
CA PHE A 508 -68.21 -74.24 2.91
C PHE A 508 -68.76 -74.14 4.34
N GLY A 509 -69.98 -74.64 4.58
CA GLY A 509 -70.74 -74.33 5.80
C GLY A 509 -71.43 -72.97 5.72
N GLY A 510 -71.84 -72.55 4.50
CA GLY A 510 -72.42 -71.23 4.22
C GLY A 510 -71.38 -70.12 4.02
N LEU A 511 -71.86 -68.89 3.79
CA LEU A 511 -70.99 -67.72 3.55
C LEU A 511 -70.02 -67.47 4.71
N ALA A 512 -70.45 -67.64 5.96
CA ALA A 512 -69.59 -67.47 7.13
C ALA A 512 -68.44 -68.50 7.17
N GLY A 513 -68.69 -69.74 6.74
CA GLY A 513 -67.64 -70.75 6.64
C GLY A 513 -66.67 -70.49 5.49
N ALA A 514 -67.13 -69.90 4.38
CA ALA A 514 -66.26 -69.43 3.30
C ALA A 514 -65.39 -68.23 3.74
N ASP A 515 -65.99 -67.26 4.46
CA ASP A 515 -65.27 -66.14 5.06
C ASP A 515 -64.21 -66.64 6.06
N GLY A 516 -64.55 -67.63 6.90
CA GLY A 516 -63.60 -68.26 7.83
C GLY A 516 -62.39 -68.87 7.12
N LYS A 517 -62.59 -69.57 5.99
CA LYS A 517 -61.48 -70.09 5.18
C LYS A 517 -60.58 -68.99 4.64
N CYS A 518 -61.16 -67.88 4.18
CA CYS A 518 -60.40 -66.72 3.74
C CYS A 518 -59.58 -66.10 4.89
N GLN A 519 -60.18 -65.95 6.06
CA GLN A 519 -59.50 -65.40 7.24
C GLN A 519 -58.38 -66.32 7.73
N ASP A 520 -58.61 -67.63 7.79
CA ASP A 520 -57.61 -68.61 8.24
C ASP A 520 -56.37 -68.56 7.34
N LEU A 521 -56.57 -68.58 6.03
CA LEU A 521 -55.46 -68.52 5.06
C LEU A 521 -54.72 -67.18 5.10
N ALA A 522 -55.44 -66.06 5.19
CA ALA A 522 -54.83 -64.75 5.37
C ALA A 522 -53.98 -64.68 6.66
N THR A 523 -54.50 -65.22 7.76
CA THR A 523 -53.81 -65.24 9.06
C THR A 523 -52.55 -66.10 9.00
N ILE A 524 -52.62 -67.28 8.37
CA ILE A 524 -51.46 -68.17 8.16
C ILE A 524 -50.39 -67.50 7.29
N ALA A 525 -50.80 -66.74 6.28
CA ALA A 525 -49.90 -65.97 5.42
C ALA A 525 -49.40 -64.66 6.05
N ASN A 526 -49.74 -64.38 7.32
CA ASN A 526 -49.43 -63.14 8.03
C ASN A 526 -49.98 -61.87 7.34
N LEU A 527 -51.08 -62.00 6.61
CA LEU A 527 -51.80 -60.84 6.10
C LEU A 527 -52.66 -60.23 7.20
N SER A 528 -52.46 -58.94 7.45
CA SER A 528 -53.33 -58.17 8.35
C SER A 528 -54.72 -57.95 7.74
N GLY A 529 -55.70 -57.68 8.59
CA GLY A 529 -57.06 -57.33 8.19
C GLY A 529 -58.07 -58.44 8.40
N THR A 530 -59.34 -58.14 8.10
CA THR A 530 -60.43 -59.12 8.09
C THR A 530 -60.75 -59.49 6.65
N TYR A 531 -60.88 -60.78 6.33
CA TYR A 531 -61.13 -61.24 4.96
C TYR A 531 -62.51 -61.91 4.84
N LYS A 532 -63.17 -61.65 3.72
CA LYS A 532 -64.43 -62.34 3.33
C LYS A 532 -64.32 -62.90 1.94
N ALA A 533 -65.05 -63.99 1.70
CA ALA A 533 -65.13 -64.62 0.39
C ALA A 533 -66.03 -63.81 -0.55
N TRP A 534 -65.57 -63.57 -1.78
CA TRP A 534 -66.40 -63.06 -2.88
C TRP A 534 -67.38 -64.14 -3.34
N LEU A 535 -68.40 -64.36 -2.52
CA LEU A 535 -69.32 -65.47 -2.62
C LEU A 535 -70.74 -65.00 -2.29
N SER A 536 -71.72 -65.46 -3.06
CA SER A 536 -73.14 -65.15 -2.84
C SER A 536 -74.00 -66.39 -2.72
N ASP A 537 -75.03 -66.29 -1.90
CA ASP A 537 -76.15 -67.23 -1.82
C ASP A 537 -77.45 -66.47 -1.52
N THR A 538 -78.51 -67.19 -1.14
CA THR A 538 -79.81 -66.55 -0.84
C THR A 538 -79.82 -65.72 0.45
N THR A 539 -78.79 -65.82 1.29
CA THR A 539 -78.67 -65.12 2.58
C THR A 539 -77.82 -63.85 2.49
N GLY A 540 -76.95 -63.72 1.48
CA GLY A 540 -76.12 -62.54 1.29
C GLY A 540 -75.22 -62.56 0.05
N SER A 541 -74.59 -61.41 -0.23
CA SER A 541 -73.69 -61.22 -1.38
C SER A 541 -72.62 -60.16 -1.06
N PRO A 542 -71.53 -60.03 -1.82
CA PRO A 542 -70.55 -58.97 -1.62
C PRO A 542 -71.18 -57.57 -1.59
N SER A 543 -72.19 -57.29 -2.42
CA SER A 543 -72.89 -55.99 -2.44
C SER A 543 -73.61 -55.62 -1.13
N THR A 544 -73.86 -56.60 -0.27
CA THR A 544 -74.53 -56.43 1.04
C THR A 544 -73.58 -56.65 2.22
N ARG A 545 -72.51 -57.42 2.05
CA ARG A 545 -71.60 -57.83 3.14
C ARG A 545 -70.24 -57.14 3.13
N PHE A 546 -69.82 -56.53 2.02
CA PHE A 546 -68.48 -55.97 1.89
C PHE A 546 -68.40 -54.50 2.28
N THR A 547 -67.29 -54.11 2.90
CA THR A 547 -66.93 -52.70 3.06
C THR A 547 -66.59 -52.12 1.69
N ARG A 548 -67.16 -50.96 1.35
CA ARG A 548 -66.86 -50.29 0.08
C ARG A 548 -65.63 -49.42 0.23
N SER A 549 -64.46 -49.98 -0.09
CA SER A 549 -63.20 -49.22 -0.08
C SER A 549 -63.24 -48.05 -1.06
N ALA A 550 -62.88 -46.86 -0.58
CA ALA A 550 -62.60 -45.70 -1.41
C ALA A 550 -61.19 -45.75 -2.03
N GLY A 551 -60.29 -46.56 -1.46
CA GLY A 551 -58.95 -46.82 -1.97
C GLY A 551 -58.85 -48.12 -2.78
N PRO A 552 -57.70 -48.37 -3.43
CA PRO A 552 -57.52 -49.49 -4.34
C PRO A 552 -57.64 -50.87 -3.70
N TYR A 553 -58.15 -51.83 -4.48
CA TYR A 553 -57.95 -53.26 -4.26
C TYR A 553 -56.69 -53.70 -4.98
N VAL A 554 -55.78 -54.35 -4.26
CA VAL A 554 -54.48 -54.78 -4.78
C VAL A 554 -54.24 -56.26 -4.49
N LEU A 555 -53.48 -56.93 -5.35
CA LEU A 555 -52.94 -58.26 -5.04
C LEU A 555 -51.92 -58.18 -3.90
N VAL A 556 -51.49 -59.33 -3.40
CA VAL A 556 -50.53 -59.42 -2.28
C VAL A 556 -49.18 -58.75 -2.60
N ASP A 557 -48.82 -58.65 -3.88
CA ASP A 557 -47.61 -57.96 -4.37
C ASP A 557 -47.81 -56.43 -4.60
N GLY A 558 -49.01 -55.91 -4.36
CA GLY A 558 -49.37 -54.51 -4.57
C GLY A 558 -49.91 -54.17 -5.96
N THR A 559 -50.01 -55.14 -6.88
CA THR A 559 -50.59 -54.94 -8.22
C THR A 559 -52.06 -54.54 -8.14
N VAL A 560 -52.46 -53.46 -8.79
CA VAL A 560 -53.82 -52.91 -8.69
C VAL A 560 -54.82 -53.76 -9.49
N VAL A 561 -55.84 -54.26 -8.79
CA VAL A 561 -56.99 -54.98 -9.37
C VAL A 561 -58.13 -54.01 -9.68
N ALA A 562 -58.40 -53.06 -8.79
CA ALA A 562 -59.41 -52.02 -8.98
C ALA A 562 -59.03 -50.77 -8.16
N ASN A 563 -59.37 -49.58 -8.65
CA ASN A 563 -59.03 -48.31 -7.99
C ASN A 563 -59.88 -48.02 -6.73
N ASN A 564 -61.07 -48.61 -6.65
CA ASN A 564 -62.00 -48.54 -5.52
C ASN A 564 -63.12 -49.57 -5.73
N TYR A 565 -64.12 -49.59 -4.82
CA TYR A 565 -65.23 -50.55 -4.92
C TYR A 565 -66.08 -50.35 -6.18
N ASP A 566 -66.30 -49.11 -6.61
CA ASP A 566 -67.10 -48.83 -7.81
C ASP A 566 -66.39 -49.33 -9.09
N ASP A 567 -65.06 -49.17 -9.17
CA ASP A 567 -64.23 -49.73 -10.25
C ASP A 567 -64.28 -51.27 -10.24
N LEU A 568 -64.21 -51.90 -9.06
CA LEU A 568 -64.29 -53.35 -8.90
C LEU A 568 -65.61 -53.93 -9.44
N VAL A 569 -66.72 -53.20 -9.27
CA VAL A 569 -68.07 -53.67 -9.64
C VAL A 569 -68.59 -53.11 -10.97
N SER A 570 -67.74 -52.42 -11.73
CA SER A 570 -68.12 -51.67 -12.94
C SER A 570 -68.35 -52.54 -14.19
N GLY A 571 -67.86 -53.79 -14.19
CA GLY A 571 -68.00 -54.74 -15.30
C GLY A 571 -66.72 -55.50 -15.64
N GLY A 572 -65.56 -55.00 -15.23
CA GLY A 572 -64.25 -55.66 -15.36
C GLY A 572 -63.25 -55.11 -14.35
N ILE A 573 -62.12 -55.80 -14.21
CA ILE A 573 -61.01 -55.45 -13.30
C ILE A 573 -59.74 -55.14 -14.11
N ARG A 574 -58.79 -54.44 -13.50
CA ARG A 574 -57.55 -53.97 -14.16
C ARG A 574 -56.49 -55.07 -14.27
N HIS A 575 -56.52 -56.01 -13.34
CA HIS A 575 -55.65 -57.17 -13.32
C HIS A 575 -56.44 -58.36 -12.80
N ALA A 576 -56.14 -59.56 -13.30
CA ALA A 576 -56.79 -60.77 -12.82
C ALA A 576 -56.41 -61.05 -11.36
N ILE A 577 -57.28 -61.72 -10.60
CA ILE A 577 -56.99 -62.11 -9.22
C ILE A 577 -56.36 -63.51 -9.24
N ASP A 578 -55.10 -63.56 -9.68
CA ASP A 578 -54.39 -64.82 -9.98
C ASP A 578 -53.25 -65.17 -9.01
N LEU A 579 -53.02 -64.32 -8.01
CA LEU A 579 -52.08 -64.57 -6.92
C LEU A 579 -52.77 -65.07 -5.66
N THR A 580 -52.05 -65.92 -4.94
CA THR A 580 -52.44 -66.49 -3.63
C THR A 580 -52.13 -65.56 -2.47
N GLU A 581 -52.57 -65.93 -1.28
CA GLU A 581 -52.22 -65.26 -0.02
C GLU A 581 -50.71 -65.14 0.22
N TYR A 582 -49.90 -65.95 -0.47
CA TYR A 582 -48.43 -65.90 -0.43
C TYR A 582 -47.80 -65.07 -1.55
N GLY A 583 -48.59 -64.49 -2.46
CA GLY A 583 -48.10 -63.74 -3.63
C GLY A 583 -47.65 -64.62 -4.80
N ASN A 584 -47.86 -65.93 -4.71
CA ASN A 584 -47.49 -66.89 -5.78
C ASN A 584 -48.71 -67.13 -6.69
N PRO A 585 -48.54 -67.49 -7.98
CA PRO A 585 -49.66 -67.89 -8.82
C PRO A 585 -50.50 -69.02 -8.22
N GLY A 586 -51.83 -68.90 -8.30
CA GLY A 586 -52.77 -69.92 -7.82
C GLY A 586 -52.58 -71.29 -8.47
N THR A 587 -52.86 -72.34 -7.70
CA THR A 587 -52.96 -73.71 -8.24
C THR A 587 -54.43 -74.02 -8.56
N PHE A 588 -54.71 -74.59 -9.73
CA PHE A 588 -56.07 -74.85 -10.23
C PHE A 588 -56.27 -76.35 -10.50
N ASP A 589 -57.53 -76.79 -10.69
CA ASP A 589 -57.81 -78.20 -11.02
C ASP A 589 -57.15 -78.59 -12.34
N PRO A 590 -56.31 -79.65 -12.39
CA PRO A 590 -55.85 -80.20 -13.66
C PRO A 590 -57.01 -80.57 -14.60
N LYS A 591 -58.19 -80.91 -14.04
CA LYS A 591 -59.40 -81.21 -14.81
C LYS A 591 -60.12 -79.97 -15.35
N ALA A 592 -59.74 -78.75 -14.95
CA ALA A 592 -60.36 -77.50 -15.37
C ALA A 592 -59.90 -76.97 -16.74
N ALA A 593 -59.10 -77.73 -17.50
CA ALA A 593 -58.46 -77.27 -18.73
C ALA A 593 -57.72 -75.92 -18.54
N SER A 594 -57.70 -75.04 -19.54
CA SER A 594 -57.10 -73.69 -19.44
C SER A 594 -57.91 -72.70 -18.60
N GLN A 595 -59.06 -73.11 -18.04
CA GLN A 595 -59.95 -72.24 -17.30
C GLN A 595 -59.61 -72.30 -15.80
N LYS A 596 -59.08 -71.21 -15.27
CA LYS A 596 -58.67 -71.06 -13.87
C LYS A 596 -59.89 -70.80 -12.97
N TYR A 597 -60.77 -71.78 -12.77
CA TYR A 597 -62.04 -71.57 -12.05
C TYR A 597 -61.88 -71.15 -10.59
N VAL A 598 -62.84 -70.38 -10.09
CA VAL A 598 -62.96 -69.90 -8.71
C VAL A 598 -64.43 -69.90 -8.29
N TRP A 599 -64.75 -70.29 -7.06
CA TRP A 599 -66.13 -70.26 -6.58
C TRP A 599 -66.62 -68.82 -6.36
N SER A 600 -67.83 -68.49 -6.81
CA SER A 600 -68.35 -67.12 -6.68
C SER A 600 -69.88 -67.01 -6.56
N ASN A 601 -70.64 -67.56 -7.50
CA ASN A 601 -72.08 -67.28 -7.67
C ASN A 601 -72.46 -65.80 -7.55
N THR A 602 -71.55 -64.93 -7.96
CA THR A 602 -71.65 -63.49 -7.77
C THR A 602 -71.53 -62.80 -9.11
N MET A 603 -72.48 -61.93 -9.43
CA MET A 603 -72.39 -61.03 -10.58
C MET A 603 -71.26 -60.02 -10.37
N VAL A 604 -70.69 -59.48 -11.44
CA VAL A 604 -69.70 -58.40 -11.36
C VAL A 604 -70.16 -57.21 -10.51
N ASN A 605 -71.46 -56.91 -10.47
CA ASN A 605 -72.01 -55.84 -9.64
C ASN A 605 -72.05 -56.16 -8.12
N GLY A 606 -71.49 -57.31 -7.72
CA GLY A 606 -71.45 -57.83 -6.35
C GLY A 606 -72.76 -58.46 -5.87
N ARG A 607 -73.80 -58.56 -6.71
CA ARG A 607 -75.08 -59.19 -6.35
C ARG A 607 -75.07 -60.70 -6.63
N LEU A 608 -76.01 -61.40 -6.02
CA LEU A 608 -76.26 -62.81 -6.28
C LEU A 608 -76.48 -63.06 -7.78
N TYR A 609 -75.76 -64.02 -8.36
CA TYR A 609 -75.95 -64.44 -9.75
C TYR A 609 -77.23 -65.26 -9.90
N GLN A 610 -77.31 -66.43 -9.27
CA GLN A 610 -78.54 -67.25 -9.25
C GLN A 610 -78.73 -67.92 -7.89
N SER A 611 -79.97 -67.99 -7.40
CA SER A 611 -80.28 -68.56 -6.08
C SER A 611 -79.96 -70.05 -5.97
N TRP A 612 -80.16 -70.80 -7.06
CA TRP A 612 -79.93 -72.24 -7.12
C TRP A 612 -78.47 -72.62 -7.42
N ALA A 613 -77.64 -71.70 -7.91
CA ALA A 613 -76.24 -71.97 -8.29
C ALA A 613 -75.27 -71.77 -7.11
N SER A 614 -75.70 -72.15 -5.91
CA SER A 614 -75.00 -71.90 -4.65
C SER A 614 -74.67 -73.18 -3.88
N CYS A 615 -74.78 -74.38 -4.47
CA CYS A 615 -74.55 -75.64 -3.73
C CYS A 615 -75.38 -75.72 -2.44
N ASN A 616 -76.68 -75.45 -2.57
CA ASN A 616 -77.63 -75.32 -1.47
C ASN A 616 -77.11 -74.39 -0.35
N ASN A 617 -76.91 -73.11 -0.66
CA ASN A 617 -76.29 -72.12 0.24
C ASN A 617 -74.93 -72.58 0.79
N TRP A 618 -74.14 -73.24 -0.04
CA TRP A 618 -72.79 -73.70 0.21
C TRP A 618 -72.69 -74.69 1.37
N THR A 619 -73.69 -75.57 1.50
CA THR A 619 -73.77 -76.57 2.58
C THR A 619 -73.66 -78.01 2.10
N VAL A 620 -73.60 -78.24 0.77
CA VAL A 620 -73.53 -79.59 0.21
C VAL A 620 -72.47 -79.72 -0.88
N THR A 621 -71.98 -80.95 -1.07
CA THR A 621 -71.07 -81.33 -2.17
C THR A 621 -71.78 -82.27 -3.16
N ASP A 622 -73.10 -82.20 -3.27
CA ASP A 622 -73.87 -83.08 -4.15
C ASP A 622 -73.66 -82.69 -5.63
N GLY A 623 -73.45 -83.67 -6.50
CA GLY A 623 -73.29 -83.45 -7.93
C GLY A 623 -74.57 -83.07 -8.67
N SER A 624 -75.75 -83.31 -8.07
CA SER A 624 -77.03 -82.83 -8.62
C SER A 624 -77.30 -81.36 -8.34
N GLU A 625 -76.66 -80.79 -7.32
CA GLU A 625 -76.70 -79.36 -7.02
C GLU A 625 -75.64 -78.64 -7.85
N GLN A 626 -75.94 -77.39 -8.23
CA GLN A 626 -75.04 -76.58 -9.06
C GLN A 626 -74.41 -75.45 -8.26
N GLY A 627 -73.17 -75.15 -8.60
CA GLY A 627 -72.45 -73.97 -8.16
C GLY A 627 -71.97 -73.15 -9.35
N ASN A 628 -71.98 -71.83 -9.22
CA ASN A 628 -71.43 -70.91 -10.21
C ASN A 628 -69.98 -70.51 -9.90
N TRP A 629 -69.21 -70.35 -10.96
CA TRP A 629 -67.77 -70.11 -10.92
C TRP A 629 -67.43 -68.84 -11.71
N GLY A 630 -66.42 -68.11 -11.25
CA GLY A 630 -65.68 -67.13 -12.05
C GLY A 630 -64.40 -67.74 -12.64
N SER A 631 -63.54 -66.87 -13.16
CA SER A 631 -62.21 -67.24 -13.66
C SER A 631 -61.13 -66.32 -13.11
N ALA A 632 -60.18 -66.87 -12.36
CA ALA A 632 -58.99 -66.18 -11.85
C ALA A 632 -58.02 -65.76 -12.96
N ALA A 633 -58.24 -66.15 -14.21
CA ALA A 633 -57.48 -65.68 -15.37
C ALA A 633 -58.11 -64.47 -16.07
N ALA A 634 -59.37 -64.15 -15.76
CA ALA A 634 -60.14 -63.18 -16.51
C ALA A 634 -60.08 -61.79 -15.87
N VAL A 635 -60.23 -60.77 -16.73
CA VAL A 635 -60.35 -59.36 -16.34
C VAL A 635 -61.68 -58.74 -16.77
N ASP A 636 -62.38 -59.38 -17.71
CA ASP A 636 -63.76 -59.02 -18.07
C ASP A 636 -64.75 -59.60 -17.07
N ALA A 637 -66.06 -59.42 -17.31
CA ALA A 637 -67.09 -59.83 -16.35
C ALA A 637 -67.06 -61.31 -15.93
N THR A 638 -66.40 -62.17 -16.71
CA THR A 638 -66.25 -63.58 -16.40
C THR A 638 -65.30 -63.84 -15.23
N TRP A 639 -64.53 -62.85 -14.78
CA TRP A 639 -63.71 -62.95 -13.56
C TRP A 639 -64.56 -63.34 -12.35
N SER A 640 -65.79 -62.79 -12.27
CA SER A 640 -66.74 -63.00 -11.18
C SER A 640 -67.77 -64.07 -11.52
N SER A 641 -68.23 -64.18 -12.77
CA SER A 641 -69.21 -65.21 -13.17
C SER A 641 -69.01 -65.64 -14.62
N PHE A 642 -68.52 -66.86 -14.80
CA PHE A 642 -68.24 -67.51 -16.07
C PHE A 642 -69.26 -68.60 -16.42
N GLY A 643 -69.65 -69.46 -15.47
CA GLY A 643 -70.51 -70.62 -15.75
C GLY A 643 -70.96 -71.39 -14.52
N THR A 644 -71.73 -72.47 -14.72
CA THR A 644 -72.23 -73.36 -13.65
C THR A 644 -71.80 -74.80 -13.87
N ALA A 645 -71.55 -75.54 -12.79
CA ALA A 645 -71.27 -76.98 -12.82
C ALA A 645 -71.70 -77.64 -11.50
N GLY A 646 -71.76 -78.97 -11.46
CA GLY A 646 -72.11 -79.72 -10.26
C GLY A 646 -71.19 -79.42 -9.08
N CYS A 647 -71.69 -79.43 -7.85
CA CYS A 647 -70.91 -79.02 -6.66
C CYS A 647 -69.77 -79.99 -6.28
N ASN A 648 -69.73 -81.18 -6.90
CA ASN A 648 -68.63 -82.14 -6.82
C ASN A 648 -67.76 -82.19 -8.10
N PHE A 649 -68.03 -81.34 -9.08
CA PHE A 649 -67.40 -81.41 -10.40
C PHE A 649 -65.89 -81.22 -10.31
N LEU A 650 -65.46 -80.18 -9.59
CA LEU A 650 -64.06 -79.81 -9.37
C LEU A 650 -63.90 -79.24 -7.95
N THR A 651 -62.67 -79.13 -7.48
CA THR A 651 -62.37 -78.22 -6.36
C THR A 651 -61.78 -76.92 -6.89
N ALA A 652 -62.16 -75.77 -6.35
CA ALA A 652 -61.62 -74.48 -6.78
C ALA A 652 -61.24 -73.60 -5.59
N PRO A 653 -60.38 -72.60 -5.80
CA PRO A 653 -60.14 -71.55 -4.84
C PRO A 653 -61.38 -70.69 -4.57
N LEU A 654 -61.29 -69.89 -3.52
CA LEU A 654 -62.15 -68.73 -3.23
C LEU A 654 -61.38 -67.46 -3.55
N TYR A 655 -62.05 -66.40 -4.01
CA TYR A 655 -61.46 -65.07 -3.87
C TYR A 655 -61.71 -64.53 -2.47
N CYS A 656 -60.66 -64.04 -1.84
CA CYS A 656 -60.68 -63.45 -0.52
C CYS A 656 -60.35 -61.97 -0.62
N PHE A 657 -61.24 -61.13 -0.11
CA PHE A 657 -61.10 -59.68 -0.12
C PHE A 657 -60.99 -59.18 1.31
N GLU A 658 -59.99 -58.35 1.58
CA GLU A 658 -59.88 -57.60 2.81
C GLU A 658 -61.07 -56.63 2.97
N GLN A 659 -61.57 -56.50 4.19
CA GLN A 659 -62.77 -55.75 4.57
C GLN A 659 -62.43 -54.45 5.29
#